data_AF-A0A8T3KNF3-F1
#
_entry.id   AF-A0A8T3KNF3-F1
#
_cell.length_a   1.000
_cell.length_b   1.000
_cell.length_c   1.000
_cell.angle_alpha   90.00
_cell.angle_beta   90.00
_cell.angle_gamma   90.00
#
_symmetry.space_group_name_H-M   'P 1'
#
loop_
_entity.id
_entity.type
_entity.pdbx_description
1 polymer ?
#
loop_
_entity_poly.entity_id
_entity_poly.type
_entity_poly.pdbx_seq_one_letter_code
_entity_poly.pdbx_strand_id
1 'polypeptide(L)'
;MKYIVIIGDGMSDVPYESLSGKTPLEYADTPAMNILAQHGQTGMAKTIPHGMVPGSDTANLSVMGYDPAEYYTGRSPFEAASLGLDLKGGDVTFRCNFVTLTDEENYRDKTILDHGADEITTAEAEVLLNYLKPHIEKEFIKFYTGTSYRHIAVWNMAPETYILTPPHDILGQKIEKYLPSGPQGEFILDMMEKSYMLLKDHPVNTDRVKRGLRPANSIWIWGEGKKPALPDFRSKYGLRGAVISAVDLIKGLGKCAGLDVLEVEGATGTLHTNYRGKAEACVNALKNGYDFVYLHVEAPDECGHRSELDSKIKAIEYIDGEIVSYIKTEMDKTAEPYRILLTPDHPTPVTIRTHTADPVPFVIFDSGRADSTYGNCGYGESAARETGLYFEKGHCLMDYFINDGLGFYRSTRGESPCVTAPEAIINGIAPDGGLYIPCRIPSIDFALSDLAGKSYKETAYMVMKPFLPDFSREELQYCIENAYDDKFTSSDIAPVREAGGKYMLELFHGATIAFKDMALSILPYLMKTAAKKLHIDREIVILTATSGDTGKAALEGFGNVEGTKIIVLYPAGGVSPVQERQMVSHKGNNTYVIGIKGNFDDAQSAAKALFGDRELAAELSGFAMFSSANSINIGRLIPQIVYYFHAYGQLLSRGAVKCGEKINISVPTGNFGNILAAYYARLMGLPVKKLICASNENKVLYEFFRTGRYDKNREFINTVSPSMDILVSSNLERLLYLLCGSDSKRVRELMRKLSDTGVYTLENYDEEVFSLFYGETATEEETLASIKGLYENTGYLMDTHTSVAYSAYEKYKAASGDTGTKAVIVSTASPYKFTKAVMASLDPKYQDEDDFTLLEIMSEYTGIPIPPAVKGIEGRPVVHDTVCGKDEIRQIVRNIILRKDS
;
A
#
# COMPACT_ATOMS: atom_id res chain seq x y z
N MET A 1 -17.64 14.95 6.35
CA MET A 1 -16.84 14.79 5.12
C MET A 1 -17.77 14.24 4.06
N LYS A 2 -17.78 14.84 2.86
CA LYS A 2 -18.54 14.39 1.70
C LYS A 2 -17.61 13.83 0.63
N TYR A 3 -18.04 12.81 -0.11
CA TYR A 3 -17.20 12.11 -1.08
C TYR A 3 -17.85 12.12 -2.46
N ILE A 4 -17.08 12.48 -3.48
CA ILE A 4 -17.57 12.61 -4.85
C ILE A 4 -16.63 11.85 -5.76
N VAL A 5 -17.16 10.93 -6.55
CA VAL A 5 -16.43 10.29 -7.65
C VAL A 5 -16.99 10.84 -8.95
N ILE A 6 -16.13 11.36 -9.81
CA ILE A 6 -16.47 11.84 -11.15
C ILE A 6 -15.76 10.93 -12.15
N ILE A 7 -16.55 10.20 -12.94
CA ILE A 7 -16.08 9.31 -13.99
C ILE A 7 -16.30 9.96 -15.35
N GLY A 8 -15.20 10.25 -16.04
CA GLY A 8 -15.21 10.48 -17.48
C GLY A 8 -14.96 9.17 -18.18
N ASP A 9 -16.01 8.44 -18.54
CA ASP A 9 -15.92 7.11 -19.14
C ASP A 9 -15.09 7.16 -20.43
N GLY A 10 -14.18 6.22 -20.62
CA GLY A 10 -13.37 6.12 -21.84
C GLY A 10 -12.45 7.33 -22.10
N MET A 11 -12.35 8.29 -21.17
CA MET A 11 -11.70 9.59 -21.38
C MET A 11 -10.19 9.45 -21.67
N SER A 12 -9.55 8.41 -21.15
CA SER A 12 -8.14 8.15 -21.40
C SER A 12 -7.85 7.70 -22.81
N ASP A 13 -6.64 8.03 -23.27
CA ASP A 13 -6.22 7.78 -24.64
C ASP A 13 -4.70 7.73 -24.78
N VAL A 14 -4.23 7.56 -26.02
CA VAL A 14 -2.82 7.63 -26.41
C VAL A 14 -2.46 9.02 -26.97
N PRO A 15 -1.17 9.36 -27.06
CA PRO A 15 -0.74 10.58 -27.73
C PRO A 15 -1.02 10.59 -29.24
N TYR A 16 -1.44 11.74 -29.78
CA TYR A 16 -1.68 11.93 -31.22
C TYR A 16 -0.74 12.99 -31.82
N GLU A 17 -0.17 12.72 -33.00
CA GLU A 17 0.64 13.71 -33.73
C GLU A 17 -0.17 14.98 -34.08
N SER A 18 -1.45 14.81 -34.43
CA SER A 18 -2.38 15.93 -34.70
C SER A 18 -2.60 16.83 -33.48
N LEU A 19 -2.33 16.33 -32.27
CA LEU A 19 -2.41 17.07 -31.01
C LEU A 19 -1.01 17.44 -30.47
N SER A 20 0.00 17.48 -31.34
CA SER A 20 1.40 17.78 -30.98
C SER A 20 2.01 16.80 -29.98
N GLY A 21 1.63 15.52 -30.09
CA GLY A 21 2.12 14.44 -29.23
C GLY A 21 1.48 14.41 -27.83
N LYS A 22 0.29 15.00 -27.67
CA LYS A 22 -0.52 14.95 -26.45
C LYS A 22 -1.69 13.98 -26.58
N THR A 23 -2.20 13.47 -25.47
CA THR A 23 -3.50 12.80 -25.43
C THR A 23 -4.65 13.83 -25.58
N PRO A 24 -5.89 13.43 -25.90
CA PRO A 24 -7.05 14.31 -25.88
C PRO A 24 -7.26 14.97 -24.51
N LEU A 25 -6.99 14.24 -23.42
CA LEU A 25 -7.10 14.75 -22.05
C LEU A 25 -6.06 15.84 -21.75
N GLU A 26 -4.82 15.66 -22.22
CA GLU A 26 -3.73 16.63 -22.07
C GLU A 26 -3.85 17.83 -23.03
N TYR A 27 -4.63 17.69 -24.11
CA TYR A 27 -4.86 18.72 -25.12
C TYR A 27 -6.05 19.62 -24.78
N ALA A 28 -7.12 19.06 -24.22
CA ALA A 28 -8.36 19.77 -23.89
C ALA A 28 -8.14 20.94 -22.91
N ASP A 29 -8.93 22.00 -23.04
CA ASP A 29 -8.94 23.12 -22.08
C ASP A 29 -9.65 22.71 -20.78
N THR A 30 -8.85 22.35 -19.76
CA THR A 30 -9.32 21.72 -18.51
C THR A 30 -8.88 22.47 -17.24
N PRO A 31 -9.16 23.78 -17.11
CA PRO A 31 -8.68 24.59 -16.00
C PRO A 31 -9.14 24.08 -14.62
N ALA A 32 -10.37 23.55 -14.49
CA ALA A 32 -10.87 23.08 -13.22
C ALA A 32 -10.20 21.77 -12.78
N MET A 33 -10.02 20.80 -13.69
CA MET A 33 -9.28 19.57 -13.44
C MET A 33 -7.81 19.86 -13.10
N ASN A 34 -7.19 20.83 -13.78
CA ASN A 34 -5.82 21.26 -13.50
C ASN A 34 -5.69 21.86 -12.09
N ILE A 35 -6.68 22.65 -11.64
CA ILE A 35 -6.73 23.16 -10.26
C ILE A 35 -6.85 22.00 -9.26
N LEU A 36 -7.68 20.99 -9.54
CA LEU A 36 -7.75 19.79 -8.68
C LEU A 36 -6.40 19.08 -8.62
N ALA A 37 -5.70 18.93 -9.74
CA ALA A 37 -4.39 18.26 -9.79
C ALA A 37 -3.28 19.06 -9.08
N GLN A 38 -3.30 20.39 -9.20
CA GLN A 38 -2.33 21.25 -8.52
C GLN A 38 -2.47 21.20 -7.00
N HIS A 39 -3.69 21.01 -6.49
CA HIS A 39 -4.01 20.99 -5.06
C HIS A 39 -4.42 19.59 -4.56
N GLY A 40 -4.15 18.55 -5.35
CA GLY A 40 -4.58 17.19 -5.11
C GLY A 40 -3.52 16.15 -5.43
N GLN A 41 -3.76 14.93 -4.99
CA GLN A 41 -2.87 13.81 -5.24
C GLN A 41 -3.20 13.20 -6.60
N THR A 42 -2.26 13.26 -7.53
CA THR A 42 -2.42 12.71 -8.88
C THR A 42 -1.62 11.41 -9.01
N GLY A 43 -2.17 10.41 -9.68
CA GLY A 43 -1.51 9.13 -9.92
C GLY A 43 -2.17 8.30 -11.01
N MET A 44 -1.68 7.08 -11.21
CA MET A 44 -2.20 6.13 -12.18
C MET A 44 -2.89 4.96 -11.46
N ALA A 45 -3.96 4.41 -12.03
CA ALA A 45 -4.64 3.24 -11.50
C ALA A 45 -5.00 2.25 -12.61
N LYS A 46 -4.83 0.96 -12.32
CA LYS A 46 -5.19 -0.11 -13.24
C LYS A 46 -6.52 -0.73 -12.81
N THR A 47 -7.59 -0.19 -13.38
CA THR A 47 -8.98 -0.54 -13.10
C THR A 47 -9.40 -1.86 -13.74
N ILE A 48 -8.73 -2.30 -14.81
CA ILE A 48 -8.92 -3.60 -15.44
C ILE A 48 -7.84 -4.57 -14.94
N PRO A 49 -8.18 -5.58 -14.11
CA PRO A 49 -7.22 -6.57 -13.65
C PRO A 49 -6.56 -7.35 -14.80
N HIS A 50 -5.34 -7.81 -14.57
CA HIS A 50 -4.63 -8.65 -15.54
C HIS A 50 -5.44 -9.87 -15.94
N GLY A 51 -5.57 -10.09 -17.26
CA GLY A 51 -6.26 -11.26 -17.83
C GLY A 51 -7.78 -11.12 -17.95
N MET A 52 -8.37 -10.02 -17.48
CA MET A 52 -9.79 -9.71 -17.67
C MET A 52 -10.01 -8.92 -18.96
N VAL A 53 -11.20 -9.09 -19.56
CA VAL A 53 -11.61 -8.33 -20.76
C VAL A 53 -11.90 -6.87 -20.37
N PRO A 54 -11.31 -5.89 -21.05
CA PRO A 54 -11.59 -4.48 -20.79
C PRO A 54 -13.05 -4.08 -21.05
N GLY A 55 -13.63 -3.34 -20.10
CA GLY A 55 -14.92 -2.70 -20.26
C GLY A 55 -15.46 -2.06 -18.99
N SER A 56 -16.49 -1.23 -19.16
CA SER A 56 -17.03 -0.36 -18.11
C SER A 56 -17.55 -1.14 -16.91
N ASP A 57 -18.02 -2.37 -17.09
CA ASP A 57 -18.40 -3.26 -16.00
C ASP A 57 -17.23 -3.60 -15.07
N THR A 58 -16.15 -4.15 -15.62
CA THR A 58 -14.94 -4.50 -14.86
C THR A 58 -14.30 -3.24 -14.26
N ALA A 59 -14.21 -2.16 -15.05
CA ALA A 59 -13.58 -0.93 -14.61
C ALA A 59 -14.35 -0.24 -13.48
N ASN A 60 -15.66 -0.07 -13.61
CA ASN A 60 -16.47 0.62 -12.59
C ASN A 60 -16.62 -0.23 -11.32
N LEU A 61 -16.60 -1.57 -11.40
CA LEU A 61 -16.46 -2.42 -10.19
C LEU A 61 -15.19 -2.05 -9.41
N SER A 62 -14.05 -1.98 -10.09
CA SER A 62 -12.80 -1.52 -9.50
C SER A 62 -12.93 -0.11 -8.93
N VAL A 63 -13.41 0.87 -9.70
CA VAL A 63 -13.47 2.26 -9.21
C VAL A 63 -14.44 2.40 -8.03
N MET A 64 -15.50 1.60 -7.92
CA MET A 64 -16.37 1.54 -6.73
C MET A 64 -15.75 0.80 -5.54
N GLY A 65 -14.55 0.23 -5.70
CA GLY A 65 -13.80 -0.43 -4.64
C GLY A 65 -14.00 -1.95 -4.56
N TYR A 66 -14.63 -2.59 -5.54
CA TYR A 66 -14.85 -4.04 -5.55
C TYR A 66 -13.85 -4.72 -6.49
N ASP A 67 -13.18 -5.78 -6.05
CA ASP A 67 -12.25 -6.52 -6.89
C ASP A 67 -12.99 -7.25 -8.02
N PRO A 68 -12.82 -6.87 -9.31
CA PRO A 68 -13.52 -7.55 -10.39
C PRO A 68 -13.16 -9.04 -10.49
N ALA A 69 -11.95 -9.43 -10.07
CA ALA A 69 -11.55 -10.84 -10.08
C ALA A 69 -12.36 -11.70 -9.10
N GLU A 70 -12.92 -11.08 -8.06
CA GLU A 70 -13.75 -11.76 -7.06
C GLU A 70 -15.25 -11.63 -7.38
N TYR A 71 -15.71 -10.45 -7.80
CA TYR A 71 -17.15 -10.14 -7.85
C TYR A 71 -17.76 -10.12 -9.26
N TYR A 72 -16.95 -10.10 -10.32
CA TYR A 72 -17.49 -10.02 -11.68
C TYR A 72 -18.14 -11.35 -12.09
N THR A 73 -19.38 -11.27 -12.57
CA THR A 73 -20.21 -12.44 -12.89
C THR A 73 -20.87 -12.33 -14.27
N GLY A 74 -20.49 -11.34 -15.08
CA GLY A 74 -21.12 -11.02 -16.37
C GLY A 74 -21.95 -9.72 -16.32
N ARG A 75 -22.39 -9.23 -17.49
CA ARG A 75 -23.10 -7.93 -17.63
C ARG A 75 -24.60 -7.99 -17.38
N SER A 76 -25.25 -9.08 -17.78
CA SER A 76 -26.71 -9.21 -17.68
C SER A 76 -27.28 -8.98 -16.27
N PRO A 77 -26.62 -9.39 -15.16
CA PRO A 77 -27.13 -9.18 -13.81
C PRO A 77 -27.28 -7.70 -13.45
N PHE A 78 -26.35 -6.87 -13.90
CA PHE A 78 -26.40 -5.44 -13.67
C PHE A 78 -27.53 -4.79 -14.48
N GLU A 79 -27.70 -5.18 -15.75
CA GLU A 79 -28.83 -4.71 -16.58
C GLU A 79 -30.18 -5.16 -16.01
N ALA A 80 -30.27 -6.36 -15.43
CA ALA A 80 -31.47 -6.82 -14.73
C ALA A 80 -31.76 -5.97 -13.48
N ALA A 81 -30.72 -5.65 -12.69
CA ALA A 81 -30.85 -4.80 -11.51
C ALA A 81 -31.30 -3.37 -11.88
N SER A 82 -30.84 -2.82 -13.01
CA SER A 82 -31.22 -1.48 -13.47
C SER A 82 -32.73 -1.38 -13.74
N LEU A 83 -33.34 -2.45 -14.28
CA LEU A 83 -34.80 -2.60 -14.47
C LEU A 83 -35.58 -2.79 -13.16
N GLY A 84 -34.89 -2.90 -12.01
CA GLY A 84 -35.52 -3.10 -10.70
C GLY A 84 -35.93 -4.55 -10.43
N LEU A 85 -35.34 -5.51 -11.14
CA LEU A 85 -35.59 -6.94 -10.90
C LEU A 85 -34.89 -7.40 -9.62
N ASP A 86 -35.66 -8.02 -8.72
CA ASP A 86 -35.12 -8.60 -7.49
C ASP A 86 -34.58 -10.01 -7.74
N LEU A 87 -33.26 -10.08 -8.00
CA LEU A 87 -32.55 -11.34 -8.23
C LEU A 87 -32.19 -12.02 -6.90
N LYS A 88 -32.40 -13.34 -6.82
CA LYS A 88 -31.93 -14.19 -5.72
C LYS A 88 -30.54 -14.74 -6.03
N GLY A 89 -29.81 -15.21 -5.00
CA GLY A 89 -28.40 -15.62 -5.13
C GLY A 89 -28.10 -16.80 -6.09
N GLY A 90 -29.12 -17.57 -6.48
CA GLY A 90 -28.98 -18.63 -7.49
C GLY A 90 -29.57 -18.28 -8.86
N ASP A 91 -30.11 -17.08 -9.04
CA ASP A 91 -30.70 -16.69 -10.31
C ASP A 91 -29.61 -16.36 -11.34
N VAL A 92 -29.81 -16.81 -12.57
CA VAL A 92 -28.95 -16.47 -13.71
C VAL A 92 -29.76 -15.59 -14.66
N THR A 93 -29.18 -14.46 -15.03
CA THR A 93 -29.77 -13.53 -16.01
C THR A 93 -29.04 -13.66 -17.33
N PHE A 94 -29.77 -13.58 -18.42
CA PHE A 94 -29.24 -13.60 -19.78
C PHE A 94 -29.70 -12.35 -20.53
N ARG A 95 -28.84 -11.85 -21.41
CA ARG A 95 -29.28 -10.94 -22.47
C ARG A 95 -30.09 -11.71 -23.49
N CYS A 96 -31.14 -11.08 -24.00
CA CYS A 96 -32.01 -11.59 -25.03
C CYS A 96 -32.15 -10.52 -26.11
N ASN A 97 -31.39 -10.64 -27.19
CA ASN A 97 -31.47 -9.72 -28.32
C ASN A 97 -32.58 -10.13 -29.27
N PHE A 98 -33.28 -9.15 -29.87
CA PHE A 98 -33.92 -9.37 -31.16
C PHE A 98 -32.90 -9.27 -32.28
N VAL A 99 -32.88 -10.25 -33.17
CA VAL A 99 -31.95 -10.34 -34.29
C VAL A 99 -32.70 -10.55 -35.61
N THR A 100 -32.01 -10.30 -36.72
CA THR A 100 -32.48 -10.62 -38.07
C THR A 100 -31.72 -11.83 -38.62
N LEU A 101 -32.43 -12.92 -38.86
CA LEU A 101 -31.92 -14.12 -39.51
C LEU A 101 -32.45 -14.23 -40.95
N THR A 102 -31.70 -14.91 -41.82
CA THR A 102 -32.13 -15.29 -43.17
C THR A 102 -33.22 -16.39 -43.17
N ASP A 103 -33.84 -16.64 -44.32
CA ASP A 103 -35.06 -17.44 -44.48
C ASP A 103 -34.81 -18.88 -44.98
N GLU A 104 -33.67 -19.49 -44.65
CA GLU A 104 -33.40 -20.90 -44.96
C GLU A 104 -34.37 -21.84 -44.22
N GLU A 105 -34.71 -22.98 -44.83
CA GLU A 105 -35.73 -23.90 -44.29
C GLU A 105 -35.37 -24.47 -42.91
N ASN A 106 -34.10 -24.84 -42.72
CA ASN A 106 -33.58 -25.33 -41.44
C ASN A 106 -33.03 -24.16 -40.61
N TYR A 107 -33.44 -24.07 -39.34
CA TYR A 107 -32.98 -23.01 -38.45
C TYR A 107 -31.46 -22.96 -38.32
N ARG A 108 -30.81 -24.12 -38.24
CA ARG A 108 -29.35 -24.20 -38.05
C ARG A 108 -28.56 -23.66 -39.26
N ASP A 109 -29.15 -23.68 -40.45
CA ASP A 109 -28.52 -23.20 -41.68
C ASP A 109 -28.61 -21.67 -41.86
N LYS A 110 -29.34 -20.99 -40.98
CA LYS A 110 -29.57 -19.54 -41.07
C LYS A 110 -28.31 -18.73 -40.84
N THR A 111 -28.30 -17.54 -41.40
CA THR A 111 -27.25 -16.51 -41.28
C THR A 111 -27.81 -15.32 -40.51
N ILE A 112 -27.06 -14.81 -39.54
CA ILE A 112 -27.45 -13.59 -38.81
C ILE A 112 -27.04 -12.35 -39.61
N LEU A 113 -28.02 -11.56 -40.05
CA LEU A 113 -27.82 -10.36 -40.86
C LEU A 113 -27.63 -9.11 -40.00
N ASP A 114 -28.29 -9.07 -38.84
CA ASP A 114 -28.26 -7.94 -37.94
C ASP A 114 -28.53 -8.38 -36.51
N HIS A 115 -27.85 -7.78 -35.53
CA HIS A 115 -27.93 -8.15 -34.12
C HIS A 115 -28.88 -7.26 -33.30
N GLY A 116 -29.47 -6.22 -33.94
CA GLY A 116 -30.44 -5.31 -33.34
C GLY A 116 -31.67 -5.03 -34.21
N ALA A 117 -31.79 -5.75 -35.33
CA ALA A 117 -32.81 -5.61 -36.35
C ALA A 117 -32.99 -4.17 -36.85
N ASP A 118 -31.91 -3.47 -37.23
CA ASP A 118 -31.92 -2.04 -37.56
C ASP A 118 -32.50 -1.17 -36.42
N GLU A 119 -31.94 -1.35 -35.22
CA GLU A 119 -32.30 -0.61 -34.00
C GLU A 119 -33.82 -0.56 -33.76
N ILE A 120 -34.45 -1.74 -33.64
CA ILE A 120 -35.88 -1.82 -33.34
C ILE A 120 -36.23 -0.93 -32.14
N THR A 121 -37.33 -0.18 -32.24
CA THR A 121 -37.76 0.71 -31.16
C THR A 121 -38.22 -0.13 -29.96
N THR A 122 -38.02 0.37 -28.74
CA THR A 122 -38.46 -0.34 -27.52
C THR A 122 -39.96 -0.66 -27.56
N ALA A 123 -40.78 0.24 -28.11
CA ALA A 123 -42.22 0.02 -28.23
C ALA A 123 -42.58 -1.14 -29.17
N GLU A 124 -41.92 -1.25 -30.32
CA GLU A 124 -42.11 -2.39 -31.23
C GLU A 124 -41.59 -3.69 -30.64
N ALA A 125 -40.41 -3.64 -30.02
CA ALA A 125 -39.78 -4.78 -29.37
C ALA A 125 -40.61 -5.30 -28.19
N GLU A 126 -41.24 -4.42 -27.41
CA GLU A 126 -42.16 -4.80 -26.33
C GLU A 126 -43.37 -5.59 -26.86
N VAL A 127 -43.95 -5.17 -27.99
CA VAL A 127 -45.06 -5.90 -28.62
C VAL A 127 -44.60 -7.30 -29.03
N LEU A 128 -43.44 -7.42 -29.67
CA LEU A 128 -42.88 -8.72 -30.06
C LEU A 128 -42.57 -9.62 -28.85
N LEU A 129 -41.96 -9.07 -27.81
CA LEU A 129 -41.57 -9.83 -26.62
C LEU A 129 -42.82 -10.30 -25.87
N ASN A 130 -43.82 -9.43 -25.69
CA ASN A 130 -45.09 -9.80 -25.05
C ASN A 130 -45.85 -10.87 -25.85
N TYR A 131 -45.76 -10.86 -27.18
CA TYR A 131 -46.29 -11.94 -28.02
C TYR A 131 -45.56 -13.27 -27.77
N LEU A 132 -44.24 -13.26 -27.57
CA LEU A 132 -43.47 -14.47 -27.30
C LEU A 132 -43.69 -15.05 -25.91
N LYS A 133 -43.83 -14.21 -24.87
CA LYS A 133 -43.83 -14.65 -23.45
C LYS A 133 -44.71 -15.87 -23.18
N PRO A 134 -45.99 -15.95 -23.63
CA PRO A 134 -46.83 -17.12 -23.40
C PRO A 134 -46.31 -18.44 -24.01
N HIS A 135 -45.43 -18.36 -25.01
CA HIS A 135 -44.90 -19.50 -25.75
C HIS A 135 -43.54 -19.98 -25.25
N ILE A 136 -42.70 -19.06 -24.77
CA ILE A 136 -41.31 -19.36 -24.38
C ILE A 136 -41.07 -19.30 -22.87
N GLU A 137 -41.87 -18.56 -22.09
CA GLU A 137 -41.71 -18.53 -20.64
C GLU A 137 -42.07 -19.87 -19.98
N LYS A 138 -41.41 -20.14 -18.85
CA LYS A 138 -41.79 -21.20 -17.91
C LYS A 138 -42.00 -20.62 -16.51
N GLU A 139 -42.25 -21.49 -15.53
CA GLU A 139 -42.31 -21.08 -14.12
C GLU A 139 -40.94 -20.58 -13.64
N PHE A 140 -39.87 -21.21 -14.09
CA PHE A 140 -38.50 -20.92 -13.68
C PHE A 140 -37.73 -19.95 -14.58
N ILE A 141 -38.26 -19.58 -15.76
CA ILE A 141 -37.61 -18.59 -16.65
C ILE A 141 -38.62 -17.57 -17.17
N LYS A 142 -38.28 -16.28 -16.99
CA LYS A 142 -39.12 -15.11 -17.29
C LYS A 142 -38.39 -14.09 -18.15
N PHE A 143 -39.12 -13.39 -19.02
CA PHE A 143 -38.56 -12.38 -19.93
C PHE A 143 -39.06 -10.98 -19.58
N TYR A 144 -38.15 -10.02 -19.61
CA TYR A 144 -38.36 -8.64 -19.22
C TYR A 144 -37.91 -7.71 -20.34
N THR A 145 -38.77 -6.75 -20.69
CA THR A 145 -38.49 -5.77 -21.72
C THR A 145 -37.38 -4.84 -21.24
N GLY A 146 -36.20 -4.96 -21.84
CA GLY A 146 -35.13 -3.96 -21.77
C GLY A 146 -35.29 -2.83 -22.81
N THR A 147 -34.19 -2.32 -23.32
CA THR A 147 -34.15 -1.15 -24.21
C THR A 147 -33.86 -1.55 -25.65
N SER A 148 -34.63 -0.99 -26.60
CA SER A 148 -34.51 -1.27 -28.04
C SER A 148 -34.53 -2.78 -28.31
N TYR A 149 -33.49 -3.34 -28.93
CA TYR A 149 -33.37 -4.76 -29.25
C TYR A 149 -32.89 -5.62 -28.09
N ARG A 150 -32.44 -5.05 -26.95
CA ARG A 150 -31.77 -5.79 -25.87
C ARG A 150 -32.69 -5.95 -24.67
N HIS A 151 -33.06 -7.19 -24.37
CA HIS A 151 -33.95 -7.56 -23.28
C HIS A 151 -33.29 -8.53 -22.31
N ILE A 152 -33.98 -8.87 -21.22
CA ILE A 152 -33.44 -9.72 -20.16
C ILE A 152 -34.30 -10.96 -20.01
N ALA A 153 -33.66 -12.13 -19.89
CA ALA A 153 -34.27 -13.34 -19.39
C ALA A 153 -33.70 -13.65 -18.00
N VAL A 154 -34.56 -13.96 -17.02
CA VAL A 154 -34.16 -14.39 -15.67
C VAL A 154 -34.56 -15.84 -15.49
N TRP A 155 -33.58 -16.70 -15.24
CA TRP A 155 -33.77 -18.10 -14.91
C TRP A 155 -33.47 -18.33 -13.42
N ASN A 156 -34.50 -18.68 -12.66
CA ASN A 156 -34.42 -18.87 -11.22
C ASN A 156 -33.68 -20.17 -10.90
N MET A 157 -32.65 -20.11 -10.05
CA MET A 157 -31.84 -21.28 -9.66
C MET A 157 -31.28 -22.06 -10.86
N ALA A 158 -30.77 -21.35 -11.87
CA ALA A 158 -30.35 -21.97 -13.12
C ALA A 158 -29.07 -22.83 -12.94
N PRO A 159 -28.91 -23.94 -13.70
CA PRO A 159 -27.67 -24.74 -13.71
C PRO A 159 -26.43 -23.93 -14.13
N GLU A 160 -25.21 -24.40 -13.84
CA GLU A 160 -23.98 -23.58 -13.98
C GLU A 160 -23.20 -23.76 -15.31
N THR A 161 -23.83 -24.18 -16.41
CA THR A 161 -23.09 -24.48 -17.66
C THR A 161 -23.86 -24.08 -18.91
N TYR A 162 -23.41 -23.02 -19.58
CA TYR A 162 -23.90 -22.55 -20.87
C TYR A 162 -22.72 -22.17 -21.76
N ILE A 163 -22.83 -22.42 -23.06
CA ILE A 163 -21.91 -21.87 -24.05
C ILE A 163 -22.77 -21.07 -25.00
N LEU A 164 -22.72 -19.75 -24.87
CA LEU A 164 -23.53 -18.80 -25.62
C LEU A 164 -22.63 -17.82 -26.37
N THR A 165 -22.99 -17.48 -27.60
CA THR A 165 -22.19 -16.58 -28.45
C THR A 165 -22.86 -15.22 -28.55
N PRO A 166 -22.14 -14.09 -28.41
CA PRO A 166 -22.71 -12.77 -28.67
C PRO A 166 -23.13 -12.62 -30.14
N PRO A 167 -24.34 -12.09 -30.45
CA PRO A 167 -24.83 -12.03 -31.82
C PRO A 167 -24.08 -11.03 -32.71
N HIS A 168 -23.43 -10.02 -32.12
CA HIS A 168 -22.63 -9.04 -32.87
C HIS A 168 -21.28 -9.60 -33.34
N ASP A 169 -20.76 -10.66 -32.72
CA ASP A 169 -19.49 -11.29 -33.12
C ASP A 169 -19.62 -12.16 -34.38
N ILE A 170 -20.86 -12.47 -34.78
CA ILE A 170 -21.17 -13.46 -35.82
C ILE A 170 -21.96 -12.89 -37.00
N LEU A 171 -22.03 -11.56 -37.15
CA LEU A 171 -22.71 -10.90 -38.26
C LEU A 171 -22.24 -11.42 -39.63
N GLY A 172 -23.19 -11.77 -40.49
CA GLY A 172 -22.96 -12.33 -41.81
C GLY A 172 -22.53 -13.81 -41.83
N GLN A 173 -22.48 -14.48 -40.68
CA GLN A 173 -22.08 -15.89 -40.57
C GLN A 173 -23.27 -16.82 -40.35
N LYS A 174 -23.13 -18.08 -40.79
CA LYS A 174 -24.07 -19.15 -40.47
C LYS A 174 -24.07 -19.45 -38.97
N ILE A 175 -25.26 -19.59 -38.38
CA ILE A 175 -25.41 -19.70 -36.92
C ILE A 175 -25.07 -21.08 -36.36
N GLU A 176 -25.05 -22.15 -37.17
CA GLU A 176 -24.87 -23.55 -36.74
C GLU A 176 -23.80 -23.76 -35.66
N LYS A 177 -22.62 -23.16 -35.84
CA LYS A 177 -21.46 -23.32 -34.95
C LYS A 177 -21.52 -22.49 -33.66
N TYR A 178 -22.47 -21.57 -33.59
CA TYR A 178 -22.61 -20.54 -32.55
C TYR A 178 -23.92 -20.67 -31.77
N LEU A 179 -24.72 -21.70 -32.08
CA LEU A 179 -25.91 -22.01 -31.33
C LEU A 179 -25.54 -22.44 -29.90
N PRO A 180 -26.45 -22.21 -28.92
CA PRO A 180 -26.26 -22.64 -27.55
C PRO A 180 -25.82 -24.10 -27.45
N SER A 181 -24.73 -24.36 -26.72
CA SER A 181 -24.22 -25.72 -26.48
C SER A 181 -23.94 -25.98 -25.00
N GLY A 182 -23.69 -27.25 -24.67
CA GLY A 182 -23.56 -27.72 -23.28
C GLY A 182 -24.86 -28.31 -22.70
N PRO A 183 -24.86 -28.76 -21.42
CA PRO A 183 -25.94 -29.54 -20.82
C PRO A 183 -27.33 -28.88 -20.85
N GLN A 184 -27.41 -27.54 -20.94
CA GLN A 184 -28.66 -26.78 -21.02
C GLN A 184 -28.82 -26.01 -22.34
N GLY A 185 -27.90 -26.19 -23.30
CA GLY A 185 -27.91 -25.46 -24.57
C GLY A 185 -29.16 -25.74 -25.40
N GLU A 186 -29.60 -26.99 -25.49
CA GLU A 186 -30.78 -27.39 -26.26
C GLU A 186 -32.08 -26.73 -25.76
N PHE A 187 -32.20 -26.46 -24.44
CA PHE A 187 -33.35 -25.74 -23.89
C PHE A 187 -33.39 -24.28 -24.35
N ILE A 188 -32.23 -23.61 -24.38
CA ILE A 188 -32.13 -22.23 -24.88
C ILE A 188 -32.35 -22.19 -26.39
N LEU A 189 -31.80 -23.16 -27.12
CA LEU A 189 -31.97 -23.30 -28.56
C LEU A 189 -33.44 -23.47 -28.95
N ASP A 190 -34.21 -24.30 -28.24
CA ASP A 190 -35.65 -24.47 -28.47
C ASP A 190 -36.42 -23.14 -28.38
N MET A 191 -36.05 -22.27 -27.43
CA MET A 191 -36.65 -20.92 -27.33
C MET A 191 -36.28 -20.02 -28.51
N MET A 192 -35.01 -20.05 -28.95
CA MET A 192 -34.55 -19.29 -30.12
C MET A 192 -35.26 -19.76 -31.40
N GLU A 193 -35.31 -21.07 -31.65
CA GLU A 193 -35.99 -21.68 -32.80
C GLU A 193 -37.49 -21.33 -32.84
N LYS A 194 -38.17 -21.50 -31.70
CA LYS A 194 -39.60 -21.15 -31.58
C LYS A 194 -39.86 -19.69 -31.83
N SER A 195 -39.01 -18.81 -31.30
CA SER A 195 -39.16 -17.38 -31.53
C SER A 195 -39.14 -17.06 -33.02
N TYR A 196 -38.31 -17.73 -33.81
CA TYR A 196 -38.25 -17.49 -35.23
C TYR A 196 -39.51 -17.88 -35.98
N MET A 197 -40.03 -19.07 -35.67
CA MET A 197 -41.29 -19.55 -36.24
C MET A 197 -42.47 -18.64 -35.91
N LEU A 198 -42.47 -18.02 -34.73
CA LEU A 198 -43.54 -17.13 -34.27
C LEU A 198 -43.41 -15.71 -34.82
N LEU A 199 -42.18 -15.20 -34.99
CA LEU A 199 -41.94 -13.79 -35.31
C LEU A 199 -41.81 -13.50 -36.79
N LYS A 200 -41.36 -14.46 -37.63
CA LYS A 200 -41.03 -14.19 -39.04
C LYS A 200 -42.18 -13.55 -39.82
N ASP A 201 -43.42 -13.95 -39.52
CA ASP A 201 -44.64 -13.46 -40.17
C ASP A 201 -45.46 -12.51 -39.27
N HIS A 202 -44.90 -12.07 -38.13
CA HIS A 202 -45.62 -11.21 -37.19
C HIS A 202 -45.96 -9.85 -37.84
N PRO A 203 -47.16 -9.25 -37.59
CA PRO A 203 -47.56 -8.00 -38.24
C PRO A 203 -46.56 -6.85 -38.09
N VAL A 204 -45.92 -6.72 -36.93
CA VAL A 204 -44.84 -5.73 -36.71
C VAL A 204 -43.67 -5.95 -37.66
N ASN A 205 -43.20 -7.18 -37.84
CA ASN A 205 -42.09 -7.48 -38.75
C ASN A 205 -42.49 -7.30 -40.22
N THR A 206 -43.73 -7.66 -40.58
CA THR A 206 -44.27 -7.39 -41.92
C THR A 206 -44.28 -5.89 -42.22
N ASP A 207 -44.67 -5.07 -41.24
CA ASP A 207 -44.67 -3.61 -41.35
C ASP A 207 -43.25 -3.01 -41.40
N ARG A 208 -42.33 -3.51 -40.58
CA ARG A 208 -40.90 -3.13 -40.63
C ARG A 208 -40.30 -3.34 -42.00
N VAL A 209 -40.53 -4.53 -42.59
CA VAL A 209 -40.05 -4.85 -43.95
C VAL A 209 -40.67 -3.93 -44.99
N LYS A 210 -41.96 -3.59 -44.88
CA LYS A 210 -42.61 -2.59 -45.77
C LYS A 210 -41.99 -1.20 -45.67
N ARG A 211 -41.48 -0.84 -44.50
CA ARG A 211 -40.73 0.42 -44.26
C ARG A 211 -39.26 0.34 -44.71
N GLY A 212 -38.81 -0.79 -45.26
CA GLY A 212 -37.42 -1.02 -45.66
C GLY A 212 -36.47 -1.32 -44.50
N LEU A 213 -37.01 -1.61 -43.30
CA LEU A 213 -36.24 -2.01 -42.13
C LEU A 213 -36.17 -3.54 -42.05
N ARG A 214 -35.09 -4.05 -41.45
CA ARG A 214 -34.94 -5.48 -41.17
C ARG A 214 -35.95 -5.96 -40.12
N PRO A 215 -36.45 -7.19 -40.25
CA PRO A 215 -37.36 -7.77 -39.26
C PRO A 215 -36.58 -8.27 -38.04
N ALA A 216 -37.15 -8.06 -36.85
CA ALA A 216 -36.74 -8.70 -35.60
C ALA A 216 -37.35 -10.10 -35.54
N ASN A 217 -36.86 -11.00 -36.39
CA ASN A 217 -37.50 -12.27 -36.67
C ASN A 217 -37.00 -13.43 -35.81
N SER A 218 -36.07 -13.25 -34.88
CA SER A 218 -35.68 -14.26 -33.88
C SER A 218 -35.20 -13.57 -32.62
N ILE A 219 -35.31 -14.23 -31.47
CA ILE A 219 -34.53 -13.88 -30.28
C ILE A 219 -33.18 -14.60 -30.30
N TRP A 220 -32.21 -14.02 -29.59
CA TRP A 220 -30.89 -14.57 -29.37
C TRP A 220 -30.47 -14.36 -27.91
N ILE A 221 -30.40 -15.45 -27.15
CA ILE A 221 -30.06 -15.47 -25.72
C ILE A 221 -28.56 -15.69 -25.52
N TRP A 222 -27.90 -14.80 -24.76
CA TRP A 222 -26.45 -14.81 -24.54
C TRP A 222 -26.06 -13.97 -23.30
N GLY A 223 -24.76 -13.91 -22.99
CA GLY A 223 -24.23 -12.97 -21.99
C GLY A 223 -24.75 -13.26 -20.58
N GLU A 224 -24.77 -14.54 -20.21
CA GLU A 224 -25.23 -15.01 -18.91
C GLU A 224 -24.42 -14.41 -17.76
N GLY A 225 -25.07 -14.28 -16.61
CA GLY A 225 -24.40 -13.94 -15.37
C GLY A 225 -25.27 -14.17 -14.16
N LYS A 226 -24.64 -14.29 -12.99
CA LYS A 226 -25.34 -14.39 -11.70
C LYS A 226 -25.39 -13.04 -11.01
N LYS A 227 -26.34 -12.84 -10.10
CA LYS A 227 -26.29 -11.64 -9.24
C LYS A 227 -24.93 -11.61 -8.51
N PRO A 228 -24.13 -10.55 -8.68
CA PRO A 228 -22.86 -10.43 -7.97
C PRO A 228 -23.13 -10.25 -6.48
N ALA A 229 -22.38 -10.98 -5.65
CA ALA A 229 -22.47 -10.90 -4.19
C ALA A 229 -21.67 -9.72 -3.65
N LEU A 230 -21.96 -8.50 -4.13
CA LEU A 230 -21.31 -7.29 -3.67
C LEU A 230 -21.71 -7.00 -2.21
N PRO A 231 -20.76 -6.78 -1.30
CA PRO A 231 -21.06 -6.17 -0.02
C PRO A 231 -21.77 -4.83 -0.25
N ASP A 232 -22.78 -4.54 0.56
CA ASP A 232 -23.45 -3.25 0.53
C ASP A 232 -22.43 -2.11 0.83
N PHE A 233 -22.45 -1.05 0.03
CA PHE A 233 -21.47 0.04 0.07
C PHE A 233 -21.50 0.76 1.42
N ARG A 234 -22.69 0.92 2.01
CA ARG A 234 -22.86 1.51 3.34
C ARG A 234 -22.28 0.60 4.42
N SER A 235 -22.41 -0.71 4.28
CA SER A 235 -21.81 -1.68 5.20
C SER A 235 -20.29 -1.72 5.08
N LYS A 236 -19.75 -1.56 3.86
CA LYS A 236 -18.30 -1.53 3.59
C LYS A 236 -17.62 -0.25 4.07
N TYR A 237 -18.19 0.92 3.75
CA TYR A 237 -17.55 2.23 4.00
C TYR A 237 -18.22 3.08 5.08
N GLY A 238 -19.38 2.66 5.60
CA GLY A 238 -20.17 3.46 6.55
C GLY A 238 -20.89 4.66 5.94
N LEU A 239 -20.94 4.76 4.59
CA LEU A 239 -21.43 5.94 3.87
C LEU A 239 -22.77 5.68 3.18
N ARG A 240 -23.73 6.60 3.29
CA ARG A 240 -24.92 6.57 2.44
C ARG A 240 -24.57 7.16 1.07
N GLY A 241 -24.72 6.38 0.02
CA GLY A 241 -24.29 6.77 -1.32
C GLY A 241 -25.39 6.76 -2.38
N ALA A 242 -25.15 7.50 -3.45
CA ALA A 242 -25.98 7.52 -4.65
C ALA A 242 -25.15 7.41 -5.93
N VAL A 243 -25.78 6.97 -7.01
CA VAL A 243 -25.21 6.92 -8.36
C VAL A 243 -26.02 7.78 -9.33
N ILE A 244 -25.32 8.56 -10.16
CA ILE A 244 -25.88 9.37 -11.25
C ILE A 244 -25.24 8.88 -12.55
N SER A 245 -26.02 8.27 -13.43
CA SER A 245 -25.56 7.83 -14.75
C SER A 245 -26.72 7.83 -15.74
N ALA A 246 -26.41 7.93 -17.04
CA ALA A 246 -27.36 7.66 -18.12
C ALA A 246 -27.32 6.20 -18.58
N VAL A 247 -26.35 5.42 -18.10
CA VAL A 247 -26.07 4.06 -18.57
C VAL A 247 -26.66 3.05 -17.61
N ASP A 248 -27.55 2.20 -18.12
CA ASP A 248 -28.26 1.19 -17.34
C ASP A 248 -27.31 0.23 -16.60
N LEU A 249 -26.19 -0.14 -17.24
CA LEU A 249 -25.16 -0.97 -16.62
C LEU A 249 -24.64 -0.36 -15.30
N ILE A 250 -24.30 0.93 -15.30
CA ILE A 250 -23.76 1.64 -14.14
C ILE A 250 -24.83 1.85 -13.06
N LYS A 251 -26.06 2.16 -13.45
CA LYS A 251 -27.21 2.21 -12.52
C LYS A 251 -27.43 0.86 -11.84
N GLY A 252 -27.35 -0.22 -12.60
CA GLY A 252 -27.44 -1.59 -12.12
C GLY A 252 -26.35 -1.96 -11.13
N LEU A 253 -25.11 -1.62 -11.45
CA LEU A 253 -23.95 -1.82 -10.57
C LEU A 253 -24.12 -1.05 -9.25
N GLY A 254 -24.55 0.21 -9.32
CA GLY A 254 -24.87 1.01 -8.13
C GLY A 254 -25.95 0.36 -7.26
N LYS A 255 -27.05 -0.13 -7.85
CA LYS A 255 -28.10 -0.86 -7.11
C LYS A 255 -27.57 -2.14 -6.46
N CYS A 256 -26.74 -2.91 -7.17
CA CYS A 256 -26.11 -4.11 -6.62
C CYS A 256 -25.18 -3.79 -5.44
N ALA A 257 -24.54 -2.62 -5.46
CA ALA A 257 -23.74 -2.10 -4.35
C ALA A 257 -24.57 -1.40 -3.26
N GLY A 258 -25.90 -1.34 -3.36
CA GLY A 258 -26.76 -0.68 -2.37
C GLY A 258 -26.81 0.86 -2.46
N LEU A 259 -26.41 1.44 -3.59
CA LEU A 259 -26.49 2.88 -3.86
C LEU A 259 -27.87 3.26 -4.42
N ASP A 260 -28.38 4.43 -4.01
CA ASP A 260 -29.61 5.01 -4.57
C ASP A 260 -29.34 5.54 -5.99
N VAL A 261 -30.21 5.24 -6.97
CA VAL A 261 -30.09 5.76 -8.34
C VAL A 261 -30.81 7.10 -8.45
N LEU A 262 -30.10 8.13 -8.89
CA LEU A 262 -30.66 9.47 -9.12
C LEU A 262 -30.81 9.73 -10.61
N GLU A 263 -32.06 9.86 -11.05
CA GLU A 263 -32.40 10.15 -12.44
C GLU A 263 -32.25 11.65 -12.74
N VAL A 264 -31.69 11.96 -13.92
CA VAL A 264 -31.46 13.32 -14.39
C VAL A 264 -32.12 13.50 -15.74
N GLU A 265 -33.08 14.43 -15.82
CA GLU A 265 -33.77 14.74 -17.06
C GLU A 265 -32.79 15.19 -18.15
N GLY A 266 -32.91 14.61 -19.35
CA GLY A 266 -32.02 14.91 -20.47
C GLY A 266 -30.61 14.31 -20.36
N ALA A 267 -30.32 13.48 -19.36
CA ALA A 267 -29.07 12.72 -19.32
C ALA A 267 -29.09 11.62 -20.39
N THR A 268 -28.05 11.57 -21.22
CA THR A 268 -27.86 10.56 -22.28
C THR A 268 -26.43 10.01 -22.23
N GLY A 269 -26.13 9.00 -23.05
CA GLY A 269 -24.78 8.50 -23.24
C GLY A 269 -23.94 9.32 -24.24
N THR A 270 -24.54 10.30 -24.91
CA THR A 270 -23.91 10.99 -26.06
C THR A 270 -23.27 12.33 -25.67
N LEU A 271 -22.55 12.95 -26.61
CA LEU A 271 -21.98 14.29 -26.46
C LEU A 271 -23.00 15.35 -25.99
N HIS A 272 -24.28 15.21 -26.32
CA HIS A 272 -25.34 16.17 -25.97
C HIS A 272 -26.10 15.82 -24.67
N THR A 273 -25.50 15.05 -23.76
CA THR A 273 -26.07 14.79 -22.44
C THR A 273 -26.22 16.07 -21.60
N ASN A 274 -27.15 16.06 -20.63
CA ASN A 274 -27.29 17.12 -19.64
C ASN A 274 -26.15 17.09 -18.58
N TYR A 275 -24.96 17.61 -18.91
CA TYR A 275 -23.81 17.67 -17.97
C TYR A 275 -24.13 18.49 -16.72
N ARG A 276 -24.68 19.70 -16.89
CA ARG A 276 -25.03 20.61 -15.79
C ARG A 276 -26.04 19.97 -14.83
N GLY A 277 -27.08 19.34 -15.36
CA GLY A 277 -28.10 18.65 -14.55
C GLY A 277 -27.52 17.50 -13.72
N LYS A 278 -26.53 16.75 -14.25
CA LYS A 278 -25.82 15.72 -13.48
C LYS A 278 -25.03 16.34 -12.32
N ALA A 279 -24.36 17.46 -12.56
CA ALA A 279 -23.60 18.19 -11.54
C ALA A 279 -24.52 18.77 -10.44
N GLU A 280 -25.66 19.36 -10.84
CA GLU A 280 -26.70 19.86 -9.94
C GLU A 280 -27.30 18.75 -9.08
N ALA A 281 -27.63 17.60 -9.68
CA ALA A 281 -28.12 16.43 -8.96
C ALA A 281 -27.11 15.93 -7.91
N CYS A 282 -25.81 15.92 -8.24
CA CYS A 282 -24.75 15.56 -7.30
C CYS A 282 -24.70 16.51 -6.10
N VAL A 283 -24.62 17.82 -6.34
CA VAL A 283 -24.58 18.83 -5.28
C VAL A 283 -25.84 18.77 -4.42
N ASN A 284 -27.02 18.64 -5.04
CA ASN A 284 -28.29 18.54 -4.34
C ASN A 284 -28.37 17.26 -3.48
N ALA A 285 -27.88 16.12 -3.96
CA ALA A 285 -27.84 14.89 -3.18
C ALA A 285 -26.99 15.06 -1.92
N LEU A 286 -25.78 15.61 -2.06
CA LEU A 286 -24.87 15.83 -0.92
C LEU A 286 -25.49 16.78 0.12
N LYS A 287 -26.12 17.88 -0.35
CA LYS A 287 -26.87 18.83 0.52
C LYS A 287 -28.08 18.18 1.20
N ASN A 288 -28.66 17.14 0.60
CA ASN A 288 -29.84 16.43 1.11
C ASN A 288 -29.50 15.13 1.89
N GLY A 289 -28.30 15.05 2.45
CA GLY A 289 -27.93 14.02 3.42
C GLY A 289 -27.34 12.74 2.84
N TYR A 290 -26.93 12.74 1.57
CA TYR A 290 -26.00 11.72 1.06
C TYR A 290 -24.57 12.07 1.47
N ASP A 291 -23.75 11.06 1.73
CA ASP A 291 -22.34 11.22 2.09
C ASP A 291 -21.41 10.95 0.90
N PHE A 292 -21.89 10.17 -0.07
CA PHE A 292 -21.16 9.74 -1.25
C PHE A 292 -22.00 9.89 -2.53
N VAL A 293 -21.41 10.39 -3.61
CA VAL A 293 -22.03 10.40 -4.94
C VAL A 293 -21.05 9.88 -6.00
N TYR A 294 -21.49 8.90 -6.78
CA TYR A 294 -20.81 8.39 -7.96
C TYR A 294 -21.45 8.97 -9.23
N LEU A 295 -20.79 9.95 -9.85
CA LEU A 295 -21.27 10.64 -11.04
C LEU A 295 -20.52 10.10 -12.27
N HIS A 296 -21.27 9.52 -13.20
CA HIS A 296 -20.74 8.92 -14.42
C HIS A 296 -21.17 9.65 -15.70
N VAL A 297 -20.23 9.80 -16.63
CA VAL A 297 -20.40 10.48 -17.92
C VAL A 297 -19.81 9.63 -19.05
N GLU A 298 -20.70 9.04 -19.85
CA GLU A 298 -20.38 8.15 -20.99
C GLU A 298 -19.76 8.87 -22.20
N ALA A 299 -20.05 10.16 -22.39
CA ALA A 299 -19.83 10.83 -23.67
C ALA A 299 -18.41 10.68 -24.29
N PRO A 300 -17.29 10.73 -23.53
CA PRO A 300 -15.97 10.55 -24.12
C PRO A 300 -15.72 9.14 -24.68
N ASP A 301 -16.34 8.11 -24.08
CA ASP A 301 -16.25 6.71 -24.52
C ASP A 301 -16.92 6.49 -25.87
N GLU A 302 -18.18 6.96 -26.00
CA GLU A 302 -18.93 6.91 -27.26
C GLU A 302 -18.20 7.63 -28.41
N CYS A 303 -17.55 8.77 -28.13
CA CYS A 303 -16.71 9.46 -29.10
C CYS A 303 -15.51 8.60 -29.52
N GLY A 304 -14.91 7.87 -28.57
CA GLY A 304 -13.82 6.91 -28.81
C GLY A 304 -14.23 5.79 -29.76
N HIS A 305 -15.37 5.13 -29.49
CA HIS A 305 -15.93 4.09 -30.36
C HIS A 305 -16.23 4.57 -31.79
N ARG A 306 -16.68 5.82 -31.93
CA ARG A 306 -17.04 6.43 -33.23
C ARG A 306 -15.85 7.03 -33.96
N SER A 307 -14.64 6.99 -33.38
CA SER A 307 -13.44 7.60 -33.94
C SER A 307 -13.51 9.13 -34.08
N GLU A 308 -14.23 9.80 -33.19
CA GLU A 308 -14.49 11.23 -33.23
C GLU A 308 -13.58 11.99 -32.26
N LEU A 309 -12.35 12.29 -32.70
CA LEU A 309 -11.32 12.94 -31.86
C LEU A 309 -11.78 14.30 -31.30
N ASP A 310 -12.31 15.17 -32.16
CA ASP A 310 -12.74 16.51 -31.77
C ASP A 310 -13.93 16.46 -30.81
N SER A 311 -14.88 15.55 -31.04
CA SER A 311 -16.02 15.30 -30.14
C SER A 311 -15.55 14.81 -28.77
N LYS A 312 -14.53 13.93 -28.74
CA LYS A 312 -13.95 13.42 -27.49
C LYS A 312 -13.30 14.56 -26.69
N ILE A 313 -12.47 15.39 -27.33
CA ILE A 313 -11.89 16.60 -26.71
C ILE A 313 -13.01 17.49 -26.16
N LYS A 314 -14.09 17.68 -26.94
CA LYS A 314 -15.19 18.54 -26.51
C LYS A 314 -15.96 17.98 -25.31
N ALA A 315 -16.16 16.67 -25.24
CA ALA A 315 -16.76 16.01 -24.09
C ALA A 315 -15.92 16.23 -22.82
N ILE A 316 -14.59 16.17 -22.93
CA ILE A 316 -13.67 16.42 -21.81
C ILE A 316 -13.78 17.86 -21.31
N GLU A 317 -13.80 18.84 -22.21
CA GLU A 317 -14.02 20.26 -21.87
C GLU A 317 -15.38 20.49 -21.18
N TYR A 318 -16.44 19.79 -21.62
CA TYR A 318 -17.73 19.87 -20.96
C TYR A 318 -17.73 19.24 -19.56
N ILE A 319 -17.02 18.12 -19.35
CA ILE A 319 -16.85 17.55 -18.01
C ILE A 319 -16.11 18.55 -17.11
N ASP A 320 -15.06 19.21 -17.60
CA ASP A 320 -14.33 20.23 -16.83
C ASP A 320 -15.24 21.40 -16.43
N GLY A 321 -15.84 22.07 -17.42
CA GLY A 321 -16.57 23.33 -17.20
C GLY A 321 -17.97 23.15 -16.60
N GLU A 322 -18.71 22.12 -17.01
CA GLU A 322 -20.12 21.94 -16.60
C GLU A 322 -20.25 21.06 -15.34
N ILE A 323 -19.28 20.19 -15.06
CA ILE A 323 -19.34 19.25 -13.93
C ILE A 323 -18.30 19.61 -12.88
N VAL A 324 -17.00 19.46 -13.19
CA VAL A 324 -15.92 19.61 -12.19
C VAL A 324 -15.91 21.01 -11.60
N SER A 325 -15.91 22.03 -12.46
CA SER A 325 -15.94 23.44 -12.05
C SER A 325 -17.17 23.78 -11.22
N TYR A 326 -18.35 23.28 -11.62
CA TYR A 326 -19.60 23.54 -10.91
C TYR A 326 -19.63 22.89 -9.53
N ILE A 327 -19.34 21.59 -9.46
CA ILE A 327 -19.35 20.84 -8.20
C ILE A 327 -18.38 21.49 -7.23
N LYS A 328 -17.14 21.76 -7.65
CA LYS A 328 -16.16 22.43 -6.80
C LYS A 328 -16.67 23.78 -6.29
N THR A 329 -17.16 24.64 -7.20
CA THR A 329 -17.67 25.97 -6.86
C THR A 329 -18.84 25.92 -5.88
N GLU A 330 -19.78 25.00 -6.07
CA GLU A 330 -20.94 24.88 -5.19
C GLU A 330 -20.59 24.24 -3.85
N MET A 331 -19.67 23.27 -3.82
CA MET A 331 -19.21 22.63 -2.59
C MET A 331 -18.33 23.58 -1.76
N ASP A 332 -17.52 24.42 -2.39
CA ASP A 332 -16.73 25.48 -1.73
C ASP A 332 -17.60 26.53 -1.01
N LYS A 333 -18.85 26.70 -1.45
CA LYS A 333 -19.83 27.56 -0.75
C LYS A 333 -20.39 26.91 0.51
N THR A 334 -20.17 25.61 0.71
CA THR A 334 -20.62 24.89 1.90
C THR A 334 -19.54 24.93 2.99
N ALA A 335 -19.96 24.84 4.25
CA ALA A 335 -19.01 24.69 5.37
C ALA A 335 -18.55 23.23 5.56
N GLU A 336 -19.07 22.29 4.77
CA GLU A 336 -18.78 20.87 4.92
C GLU A 336 -17.51 20.51 4.13
N PRO A 337 -16.53 19.83 4.76
CA PRO A 337 -15.36 19.35 4.04
C PRO A 337 -15.77 18.25 3.06
N TYR A 338 -15.14 18.24 1.87
CA TYR A 338 -15.43 17.29 0.81
C TYR A 338 -14.16 16.82 0.10
N ARG A 339 -14.24 15.64 -0.53
CA ARG A 339 -13.17 15.05 -1.34
C ARG A 339 -13.71 14.65 -2.71
N ILE A 340 -12.94 14.94 -3.76
CA ILE A 340 -13.26 14.57 -5.15
C ILE A 340 -12.22 13.58 -5.64
N LEU A 341 -12.66 12.42 -6.14
CA LEU A 341 -11.89 11.54 -7.01
C LEU A 341 -12.36 11.75 -8.44
N LEU A 342 -11.51 12.28 -9.31
CA LEU A 342 -11.75 12.35 -10.74
C LEU A 342 -10.84 11.34 -11.43
N THR A 343 -11.43 10.44 -12.23
CA THR A 343 -10.69 9.41 -12.96
C THR A 343 -11.52 8.90 -14.15
N PRO A 344 -10.91 8.52 -15.29
CA PRO A 344 -11.55 7.63 -16.23
C PRO A 344 -11.73 6.24 -15.61
N ASP A 345 -12.63 5.45 -16.15
CA ASP A 345 -12.77 4.04 -15.75
C ASP A 345 -11.83 3.16 -16.58
N HIS A 346 -11.77 3.32 -17.90
CA HIS A 346 -10.78 2.71 -18.80
C HIS A 346 -10.39 3.66 -19.93
N PRO A 347 -9.32 3.36 -20.69
CA PRO A 347 -9.02 4.04 -21.94
C PRO A 347 -9.89 3.49 -23.08
N THR A 348 -10.37 4.40 -23.94
CA THR A 348 -11.04 4.05 -25.20
C THR A 348 -10.41 4.83 -26.34
N PRO A 349 -9.25 4.39 -26.85
CA PRO A 349 -8.49 5.18 -27.80
C PRO A 349 -9.21 5.36 -29.13
N VAL A 350 -9.28 6.60 -29.64
CA VAL A 350 -9.98 6.94 -30.91
C VAL A 350 -9.46 6.12 -32.10
N THR A 351 -8.16 5.77 -32.11
CA THR A 351 -7.55 4.93 -33.15
C THR A 351 -7.91 3.44 -33.04
N ILE A 352 -8.17 2.97 -31.81
CA ILE A 352 -8.46 1.56 -31.52
C ILE A 352 -9.97 1.29 -31.54
N ARG A 353 -10.79 2.31 -31.21
CA ARG A 353 -12.26 2.30 -31.19
C ARG A 353 -12.87 1.24 -30.26
N THR A 354 -12.09 0.76 -29.31
CA THR A 354 -12.51 -0.17 -28.27
C THR A 354 -11.67 0.03 -27.02
N HIS A 355 -12.09 -0.58 -25.92
CA HIS A 355 -11.47 -0.43 -24.61
C HIS A 355 -10.10 -1.10 -24.58
N THR A 356 -9.14 -0.50 -23.86
CA THR A 356 -7.86 -1.15 -23.54
C THR A 356 -7.72 -1.37 -22.03
N ALA A 357 -6.74 -2.18 -21.63
CA ALA A 357 -6.45 -2.46 -20.22
C ALA A 357 -5.38 -1.52 -19.63
N ASP A 358 -4.99 -0.47 -20.37
CA ASP A 358 -3.94 0.43 -19.91
C ASP A 358 -4.38 1.20 -18.66
N PRO A 359 -3.47 1.48 -17.72
CA PRO A 359 -3.79 2.27 -16.54
C PRO A 359 -4.31 3.67 -16.90
N VAL A 360 -5.23 4.18 -16.09
CA VAL A 360 -5.87 5.49 -16.24
C VAL A 360 -5.35 6.48 -15.20
N PRO A 361 -5.29 7.79 -15.49
CA PRO A 361 -4.93 8.81 -14.52
C PRO A 361 -6.08 9.03 -13.52
N PHE A 362 -5.74 9.46 -12.32
CA PHE A 362 -6.70 9.94 -11.34
C PHE A 362 -6.15 11.15 -10.61
N VAL A 363 -7.06 11.96 -10.06
CA VAL A 363 -6.73 12.99 -9.07
C VAL A 363 -7.68 12.88 -7.87
N ILE A 364 -7.11 12.98 -6.68
CA ILE A 364 -7.83 13.08 -5.41
C ILE A 364 -7.61 14.48 -4.82
N PHE A 365 -8.65 15.29 -4.81
CA PHE A 365 -8.67 16.62 -4.18
C PHE A 365 -9.38 16.56 -2.83
N ASP A 366 -8.79 17.15 -1.79
CA ASP A 366 -9.36 17.25 -0.45
C ASP A 366 -9.51 18.72 -0.04
N SER A 367 -10.76 19.17 0.17
CA SER A 367 -11.04 20.57 0.49
C SER A 367 -10.46 21.00 1.84
N GLY A 368 -10.22 20.07 2.77
CA GLY A 368 -9.54 20.33 4.04
C GLY A 368 -8.04 20.56 3.90
N ARG A 369 -7.47 20.37 2.69
CA ARG A 369 -6.05 20.58 2.37
C ARG A 369 -5.85 21.41 1.12
N ALA A 370 -6.82 22.24 0.74
CA ALA A 370 -6.76 23.04 -0.48
C ALA A 370 -5.52 23.95 -0.56
N ASP A 371 -4.92 24.35 0.57
CA ASP A 371 -3.70 25.16 0.61
C ASP A 371 -2.41 24.37 0.26
N SER A 372 -2.50 23.03 0.20
CA SER A 372 -1.37 22.19 -0.20
C SER A 372 -1.15 22.31 -1.71
N THR A 373 0.10 22.46 -2.14
CA THR A 373 0.47 22.44 -3.57
C THR A 373 1.29 21.20 -3.88
N TYR A 374 0.87 20.45 -4.90
CA TYR A 374 1.43 19.15 -5.26
C TYR A 374 2.23 19.20 -6.56
N GLY A 375 3.12 20.19 -6.73
CA GLY A 375 4.23 20.21 -7.71
C GLY A 375 3.93 19.95 -9.21
N ASN A 376 2.69 19.66 -9.60
CA ASN A 376 2.30 19.15 -10.91
C ASN A 376 1.37 20.15 -11.59
N CYS A 377 1.64 20.48 -12.85
CA CYS A 377 1.03 21.63 -13.51
C CYS A 377 -0.25 21.31 -14.31
N GLY A 378 -0.69 20.04 -14.37
CA GLY A 378 -1.94 19.65 -15.04
C GLY A 378 -2.39 18.21 -14.81
N TYR A 379 -3.65 17.93 -15.13
CA TYR A 379 -4.28 16.60 -15.08
C TYR A 379 -4.17 15.90 -16.44
N GLY A 380 -3.59 14.69 -16.47
CA GLY A 380 -3.41 13.92 -17.70
C GLY A 380 -2.50 12.70 -17.50
N GLU A 381 -2.41 11.82 -18.50
CA GLU A 381 -1.69 10.56 -18.42
C GLU A 381 -0.18 10.73 -18.14
N SER A 382 0.49 11.68 -18.78
CA SER A 382 1.92 11.92 -18.56
C SER A 382 2.18 12.49 -17.17
N ALA A 383 1.46 13.55 -16.79
CA ALA A 383 1.61 14.21 -15.49
C ALA A 383 1.33 13.24 -14.33
N ALA A 384 0.31 12.38 -14.46
CA ALA A 384 -0.01 11.36 -13.48
C ALA A 384 1.06 10.27 -13.35
N ARG A 385 1.66 9.84 -14.47
CA ARG A 385 2.76 8.86 -14.47
C ARG A 385 4.02 9.40 -13.79
N GLU A 386 4.30 10.69 -13.93
CA GLU A 386 5.48 11.32 -13.33
C GLU A 386 5.46 11.37 -11.79
N THR A 387 4.28 11.32 -11.16
CA THR A 387 4.17 11.37 -9.69
C THR A 387 4.67 10.08 -9.02
N GLY A 388 4.67 8.96 -9.75
CA GLY A 388 5.00 7.63 -9.23
C GLY A 388 3.95 7.04 -8.27
N LEU A 389 2.81 7.71 -8.08
CA LEU A 389 1.68 7.15 -7.34
C LEU A 389 0.90 6.22 -8.27
N TYR A 390 1.02 4.90 -8.04
CA TYR A 390 0.44 3.90 -8.93
C TYR A 390 -0.31 2.81 -8.17
N PHE A 391 -1.53 2.47 -8.60
CA PHE A 391 -2.31 1.35 -8.08
C PHE A 391 -2.41 0.24 -9.13
N GLU A 392 -1.68 -0.86 -8.93
CA GLU A 392 -1.81 -2.06 -9.78
C GLU A 392 -3.17 -2.76 -9.54
N LYS A 393 -3.68 -2.70 -8.31
CA LYS A 393 -5.02 -3.14 -7.94
C LYS A 393 -5.94 -1.93 -7.93
N GLY A 394 -6.61 -1.63 -9.05
CA GLY A 394 -7.46 -0.45 -9.18
C GLY A 394 -8.54 -0.33 -8.11
N HIS A 395 -9.07 -1.46 -7.62
CA HIS A 395 -10.07 -1.46 -6.55
C HIS A 395 -9.59 -0.86 -5.22
N CYS A 396 -8.28 -0.89 -4.94
CA CYS A 396 -7.71 -0.25 -3.75
C CYS A 396 -7.76 1.30 -3.81
N LEU A 397 -7.99 1.90 -4.99
CA LEU A 397 -8.06 3.35 -5.12
C LEU A 397 -9.23 3.94 -4.32
N MET A 398 -10.38 3.26 -4.28
CA MET A 398 -11.51 3.70 -3.46
C MET A 398 -11.17 3.68 -1.97
N ASP A 399 -10.51 2.63 -1.49
CA ASP A 399 -10.09 2.53 -0.09
C ASP A 399 -9.09 3.65 0.26
N TYR A 400 -8.14 3.93 -0.64
CA TYR A 400 -7.21 5.05 -0.52
C TYR A 400 -7.93 6.39 -0.49
N PHE A 401 -8.91 6.58 -1.39
CA PHE A 401 -9.72 7.79 -1.51
C PHE A 401 -10.57 8.04 -0.28
N ILE A 402 -11.22 7.03 0.31
CA ILE A 402 -12.03 7.19 1.52
C ILE A 402 -11.13 7.41 2.75
N ASN A 403 -10.08 6.60 2.90
CA ASN A 403 -9.24 6.61 4.10
C ASN A 403 -8.09 7.63 4.08
N ASP A 404 -8.04 8.52 3.07
CA ASP A 404 -6.99 9.54 2.95
C ASP A 404 -5.58 8.94 2.89
N GLY A 405 -5.44 7.80 2.20
CA GLY A 405 -4.19 7.06 2.08
C GLY A 405 -3.65 6.42 3.37
N LEU A 406 -4.42 6.43 4.47
CA LEU A 406 -4.06 5.67 5.67
C LEU A 406 -4.05 4.17 5.37
N GLY A 407 -3.02 3.46 5.86
CA GLY A 407 -2.81 2.04 5.61
C GLY A 407 -2.10 1.70 4.30
N PHE A 408 -1.91 2.68 3.42
CA PHE A 408 -1.18 2.49 2.17
C PHE A 408 0.27 2.94 2.27
N TYR A 409 1.12 2.24 1.54
CA TYR A 409 2.56 2.47 1.47
C TYR A 409 3.00 2.58 0.02
N ARG A 410 3.94 3.47 -0.24
CA ARG A 410 4.56 3.68 -1.55
C ARG A 410 6.07 3.59 -1.47
N SER A 411 6.71 3.33 -2.60
CA SER A 411 8.17 3.41 -2.70
C SER A 411 8.63 4.86 -2.63
N THR A 412 9.71 5.14 -1.88
CA THR A 412 10.44 6.43 -1.93
C THR A 412 10.98 6.75 -3.33
N ARG A 413 11.06 5.77 -4.21
CA ARG A 413 11.51 5.91 -5.60
C ARG A 413 10.37 5.90 -6.61
N GLY A 414 9.11 5.66 -6.22
CA GLY A 414 7.93 5.87 -7.08
C GLY A 414 7.90 5.09 -8.40
N GLU A 415 8.64 3.99 -8.54
CA GLU A 415 8.60 3.10 -9.71
C GLU A 415 7.97 1.73 -9.36
N SER A 416 7.38 1.63 -8.17
CA SER A 416 6.66 0.45 -7.69
C SER A 416 5.21 0.80 -7.33
N PRO A 417 4.26 -0.14 -7.50
CA PRO A 417 2.89 0.07 -7.06
C PRO A 417 2.79 0.40 -5.57
N CYS A 418 1.76 1.17 -5.22
CA CYS A 418 1.28 1.29 -3.86
C CYS A 418 0.77 -0.05 -3.36
N VAL A 419 1.00 -0.30 -2.09
CA VAL A 419 0.68 -1.55 -1.42
C VAL A 419 0.04 -1.27 -0.06
N THR A 420 -0.70 -2.23 0.45
CA THR A 420 -1.28 -2.23 1.80
C THR A 420 -0.20 -2.46 2.87
N ALA A 421 -0.54 -2.26 4.15
CA ALA A 421 0.41 -2.49 5.25
C ALA A 421 0.93 -3.95 5.30
N PRO A 422 0.08 -4.99 5.18
CA PRO A 422 0.52 -6.38 5.10
C PRO A 422 1.52 -6.63 3.97
N GLU A 423 1.27 -6.11 2.77
CA GLU A 423 2.14 -6.27 1.60
C GLU A 423 3.49 -5.57 1.83
N ALA A 424 3.51 -4.35 2.37
CA ALA A 424 4.74 -3.64 2.68
C ALA A 424 5.62 -4.38 3.72
N ILE A 425 4.99 -5.00 4.73
CA ILE A 425 5.67 -5.79 5.76
C ILE A 425 6.28 -7.06 5.17
N ILE A 426 5.53 -7.77 4.32
CA ILE A 426 5.99 -9.01 3.69
C ILE A 426 7.11 -8.74 2.68
N ASN A 427 6.92 -7.74 1.81
CA ASN A 427 7.90 -7.39 0.78
C ASN A 427 9.20 -6.83 1.40
N GLY A 428 9.08 -6.03 2.46
CA GLY A 428 10.21 -5.42 3.17
C GLY A 428 10.90 -4.28 2.43
N ILE A 429 11.19 -4.45 1.13
CA ILE A 429 11.72 -3.45 0.19
C ILE A 429 10.83 -3.37 -1.05
N ALA A 430 10.74 -2.20 -1.67
CA ALA A 430 9.99 -2.06 -2.92
C ALA A 430 10.76 -2.71 -4.09
N PRO A 431 10.07 -3.25 -5.12
CA PRO A 431 10.70 -3.86 -6.30
C PRO A 431 11.70 -2.95 -7.05
N ASP A 432 11.52 -1.64 -7.01
CA ASP A 432 12.45 -0.64 -7.59
C ASP A 432 13.70 -0.35 -6.73
N GLY A 433 13.87 -1.09 -5.63
CA GLY A 433 14.96 -0.93 -4.67
C GLY A 433 14.78 0.26 -3.72
N GLY A 434 13.68 1.00 -3.81
CA GLY A 434 13.29 2.03 -2.86
C GLY A 434 12.69 1.45 -1.58
N LEU A 435 12.44 2.33 -0.61
CA LEU A 435 11.91 1.96 0.70
C LEU A 435 10.41 2.26 0.78
N TYR A 436 9.64 1.35 1.38
CA TYR A 436 8.23 1.65 1.66
C TYR A 436 8.10 2.75 2.71
N ILE A 437 7.28 3.75 2.43
CA ILE A 437 6.91 4.84 3.32
C ILE A 437 5.38 4.97 3.34
N PRO A 438 4.74 5.27 4.49
CA PRO A 438 3.29 5.54 4.51
C PRO A 438 2.95 6.63 3.49
N CYS A 439 1.91 6.41 2.69
CA CYS A 439 1.37 7.46 1.81
C CYS A 439 0.89 8.66 2.64
N ARG A 440 0.41 8.39 3.85
CA ARG A 440 0.10 9.39 4.87
C ARG A 440 0.63 8.96 6.24
N ILE A 441 1.35 9.85 6.91
CA ILE A 441 1.70 9.68 8.33
C ILE A 441 0.48 10.09 9.16
N PRO A 442 -0.09 9.20 10.00
CA PRO A 442 -1.27 9.51 10.79
C PRO A 442 -0.98 10.56 11.86
N SER A 443 -2.01 11.30 12.27
CA SER A 443 -1.97 12.07 13.52
C SER A 443 -2.54 11.22 14.65
N ILE A 444 -2.14 11.47 15.89
CA ILE A 444 -2.73 10.81 17.06
C ILE A 444 -4.23 11.09 17.14
N ASP A 445 -5.01 10.05 17.44
CA ASP A 445 -6.47 10.12 17.69
C ASP A 445 -6.80 10.12 19.20
N PHE A 446 -5.78 10.30 20.05
CA PHE A 446 -5.88 10.32 21.51
C PHE A 446 -5.22 11.57 22.10
N ALA A 447 -5.58 11.95 23.33
CA ALA A 447 -4.94 13.07 24.01
C ALA A 447 -3.58 12.64 24.57
N LEU A 448 -2.56 13.50 24.46
CA LEU A 448 -1.22 13.20 24.99
C LEU A 448 -1.23 12.91 26.51
N SER A 449 -2.18 13.47 27.26
CA SER A 449 -2.39 13.18 28.68
C SER A 449 -2.74 11.73 28.95
N ASP A 450 -3.38 11.05 27.99
CA ASP A 450 -3.84 9.67 28.13
C ASP A 450 -2.69 8.67 28.15
N LEU A 451 -1.49 9.08 27.75
CA LEU A 451 -0.27 8.28 27.84
C LEU A 451 0.21 8.10 29.29
N ALA A 452 -0.19 9.00 30.20
CA ALA A 452 0.22 8.90 31.59
C ALA A 452 -0.39 7.64 32.24
N GLY A 453 0.45 6.81 32.85
CA GLY A 453 0.04 5.55 33.48
C GLY A 453 -0.27 4.39 32.52
N LYS A 454 -0.12 4.57 31.19
CA LYS A 454 -0.31 3.48 30.23
C LYS A 454 0.86 2.51 30.24
N SER A 455 0.54 1.22 30.17
CA SER A 455 1.56 0.20 29.92
C SER A 455 2.18 0.37 28.52
N TYR A 456 3.33 -0.26 28.30
CA TYR A 456 3.97 -0.28 26.99
C TYR A 456 3.06 -0.88 25.92
N LYS A 457 2.37 -1.99 26.24
CA LYS A 457 1.46 -2.69 25.32
C LYS A 457 0.26 -1.86 24.92
N GLU A 458 -0.36 -1.15 25.86
CA GLU A 458 -1.45 -0.22 25.53
C GLU A 458 -0.97 0.91 24.63
N THR A 459 0.20 1.47 24.93
CA THR A 459 0.81 2.53 24.11
C THR A 459 1.14 2.01 22.71
N ALA A 460 1.65 0.77 22.60
CA ALA A 460 1.93 0.12 21.32
C ALA A 460 0.67 0.01 20.46
N TYR A 461 -0.44 -0.44 21.04
CA TYR A 461 -1.71 -0.53 20.31
C TYR A 461 -2.18 0.85 19.82
N MET A 462 -2.17 1.86 20.70
CA MET A 462 -2.59 3.22 20.37
C MET A 462 -1.76 3.85 19.23
N VAL A 463 -0.44 3.64 19.25
CA VAL A 463 0.48 4.21 18.25
C VAL A 463 0.51 3.43 16.94
N MET A 464 0.43 2.09 16.99
CA MET A 464 0.58 1.24 15.79
C MET A 464 -0.72 1.09 14.98
N LYS A 465 -1.88 1.07 15.64
CA LYS A 465 -3.19 0.91 14.99
C LYS A 465 -3.39 1.81 13.74
N PRO A 466 -3.11 3.13 13.77
CA PRO A 466 -3.36 3.97 12.60
C PRO A 466 -2.41 3.72 11.42
N PHE A 467 -1.26 3.06 11.63
CA PHE A 467 -0.38 2.62 10.54
C PHE A 467 -0.77 1.26 9.96
N LEU A 468 -1.54 0.46 10.72
CA LEU A 468 -1.90 -0.91 10.42
C LEU A 468 -3.44 -1.10 10.41
N PRO A 469 -4.22 -0.25 9.68
CA PRO A 469 -5.68 -0.33 9.71
C PRO A 469 -6.22 -1.65 9.13
N ASP A 470 -5.44 -2.34 8.30
CA ASP A 470 -5.77 -3.65 7.74
C ASP A 470 -5.75 -4.79 8.80
N PHE A 471 -5.13 -4.54 9.96
CA PHE A 471 -5.08 -5.47 11.07
C PHE A 471 -6.28 -5.22 11.99
N SER A 472 -7.07 -6.27 12.24
CA SER A 472 -8.13 -6.20 13.24
C SER A 472 -7.51 -5.93 14.62
N ARG A 473 -8.36 -5.47 15.54
CA ARG A 473 -7.95 -5.23 16.92
C ARG A 473 -7.34 -6.49 17.55
N GLU A 474 -7.98 -7.63 17.33
CA GLU A 474 -7.58 -8.93 17.89
C GLU A 474 -6.24 -9.38 17.32
N GLU A 475 -6.02 -9.21 16.02
CA GLU A 475 -4.76 -9.53 15.35
C GLU A 475 -3.61 -8.64 15.83
N LEU A 476 -3.82 -7.32 15.93
CA LEU A 476 -2.77 -6.42 16.40
C LEU A 476 -2.46 -6.64 17.88
N GLN A 477 -3.48 -6.89 18.72
CA GLN A 477 -3.27 -7.23 20.13
C GLN A 477 -2.49 -8.54 20.25
N TYR A 478 -2.82 -9.56 19.46
CA TYR A 478 -2.06 -10.81 19.40
C TYR A 478 -0.57 -10.54 19.10
N CYS A 479 -0.26 -9.71 18.10
CA CYS A 479 1.12 -9.35 17.79
C CYS A 479 1.83 -8.67 18.96
N ILE A 480 1.18 -7.72 19.63
CA ILE A 480 1.75 -6.94 20.74
C ILE A 480 1.99 -7.81 21.98
N GLU A 481 1.00 -8.64 22.35
CA GLU A 481 1.06 -9.47 23.55
C GLU A 481 2.19 -10.50 23.50
N ASN A 482 2.40 -11.13 22.34
CA ASN A 482 3.44 -12.14 22.14
C ASN A 482 4.84 -11.56 21.85
N ALA A 483 4.90 -10.25 21.53
CA ALA A 483 6.15 -9.55 21.28
C ALA A 483 6.79 -9.04 22.58
N TYR A 484 5.99 -8.42 23.45
CA TYR A 484 6.47 -7.69 24.62
C TYR A 484 6.09 -8.41 25.92
N ASP A 485 6.59 -9.63 26.11
CA ASP A 485 6.30 -10.49 27.25
C ASP A 485 7.51 -10.59 28.21
N ASP A 486 7.55 -11.66 29.00
CA ASP A 486 8.60 -11.94 29.99
C ASP A 486 10.01 -12.15 29.39
N LYS A 487 10.16 -12.13 28.05
CA LYS A 487 11.48 -12.00 27.39
C LYS A 487 12.15 -10.66 27.70
N PHE A 488 11.37 -9.65 28.11
CA PHE A 488 11.89 -8.39 28.60
C PHE A 488 12.10 -8.42 30.11
N THR A 489 13.32 -8.16 30.54
CA THR A 489 13.73 -8.15 31.96
C THR A 489 13.07 -7.04 32.79
N SER A 490 12.47 -6.05 32.14
CA SER A 490 11.71 -4.98 32.77
C SER A 490 10.24 -5.09 32.36
N SER A 491 9.33 -5.05 33.34
CA SER A 491 7.88 -5.05 33.10
C SER A 491 7.40 -3.80 32.35
N ASP A 492 8.15 -2.70 32.43
CA ASP A 492 7.87 -1.47 31.67
C ASP A 492 8.33 -1.57 30.21
N ILE A 493 9.05 -2.64 29.84
CA ILE A 493 9.67 -2.92 28.53
C ILE A 493 10.74 -1.88 28.13
N ALA A 494 10.42 -0.58 28.16
CA ALA A 494 11.28 0.55 27.84
C ALA A 494 11.24 1.62 28.95
N PRO A 495 11.80 1.36 30.14
CA PRO A 495 11.79 2.30 31.26
C PRO A 495 12.64 3.55 30.96
N VAL A 496 12.25 4.67 31.57
CA VAL A 496 13.01 5.92 31.57
C VAL A 496 13.70 6.11 32.92
N ARG A 497 15.00 6.37 32.96
CA ARG A 497 15.76 6.66 34.20
C ARG A 497 16.31 8.09 34.19
N GLU A 498 16.29 8.77 35.33
CA GLU A 498 16.92 10.09 35.42
C GLU A 498 18.40 9.93 35.80
N ALA A 499 19.30 10.54 35.03
CA ALA A 499 20.73 10.58 35.31
C ALA A 499 21.36 11.86 34.75
N GLY A 500 22.15 12.55 35.59
CA GLY A 500 22.89 13.74 35.19
C GLY A 500 22.01 14.93 34.75
N GLY A 501 20.74 14.95 35.18
CA GLY A 501 19.73 15.95 34.77
C GLY A 501 19.07 15.67 33.41
N LYS A 502 19.22 14.44 32.88
CA LYS A 502 18.60 13.97 31.63
C LYS A 502 17.80 12.70 31.90
N TYR A 503 16.99 12.30 30.93
CA TYR A 503 16.16 11.11 30.98
C TYR A 503 16.67 10.03 30.01
N MET A 504 17.24 8.97 30.54
CA MET A 504 17.76 7.83 29.80
C MET A 504 16.60 6.90 29.44
N LEU A 505 16.28 6.77 28.15
CA LEU A 505 15.30 5.80 27.66
C LEU A 505 16.01 4.47 27.43
N GLU A 506 15.84 3.53 28.36
CA GLU A 506 16.50 2.22 28.35
C GLU A 506 15.76 1.27 27.39
N LEU A 507 16.38 0.95 26.25
CA LEU A 507 15.80 0.04 25.23
C LEU A 507 16.46 -1.34 25.21
N PHE A 508 17.29 -1.66 26.21
CA PHE A 508 18.13 -2.86 26.24
C PHE A 508 17.62 -3.94 27.19
N HIS A 509 16.34 -3.94 27.54
CA HIS A 509 15.79 -4.93 28.47
C HIS A 509 15.33 -6.23 27.82
N GLY A 510 15.34 -6.32 26.48
CA GLY A 510 14.96 -7.53 25.75
C GLY A 510 15.99 -8.66 25.80
N ALA A 511 15.67 -9.76 25.11
CA ALA A 511 16.44 -11.01 25.12
C ALA A 511 17.88 -10.88 24.64
N THR A 512 18.21 -9.84 23.86
CA THR A 512 19.56 -9.62 23.33
C THR A 512 20.24 -8.39 23.92
N ILE A 513 19.62 -7.77 24.92
CA ILE A 513 20.11 -6.59 25.62
C ILE A 513 20.49 -5.42 24.69
N ALA A 514 19.68 -5.20 23.65
CA ALA A 514 19.79 -4.04 22.76
C ALA A 514 18.43 -3.62 22.18
N PHE A 515 18.34 -2.36 21.74
CA PHE A 515 17.10 -1.74 21.23
C PHE A 515 16.47 -2.44 20.03
N LYS A 516 17.25 -3.26 19.30
CA LYS A 516 16.76 -3.99 18.14
C LYS A 516 15.67 -5.01 18.54
N ASP A 517 15.66 -5.44 19.81
CA ASP A 517 14.62 -6.31 20.39
C ASP A 517 13.24 -5.64 20.32
N MET A 518 13.15 -4.32 20.45
CA MET A 518 11.88 -3.59 20.43
C MET A 518 11.12 -3.78 19.12
N ALA A 519 11.84 -3.90 18.00
CA ALA A 519 11.26 -4.06 16.67
C ALA A 519 11.25 -5.52 16.20
N LEU A 520 12.29 -6.29 16.52
CA LEU A 520 12.44 -7.66 16.04
C LEU A 520 11.62 -8.67 16.85
N SER A 521 11.19 -8.33 18.06
CA SER A 521 10.27 -9.18 18.83
C SER A 521 8.85 -9.19 18.25
N ILE A 522 8.41 -8.13 17.59
CA ILE A 522 7.05 -8.01 17.03
C ILE A 522 6.96 -8.34 15.55
N LEU A 523 8.03 -8.12 14.78
CA LEU A 523 8.06 -8.34 13.33
C LEU A 523 7.57 -9.75 12.90
N PRO A 524 7.98 -10.87 13.55
CA PRO A 524 7.53 -12.20 13.15
C PRO A 524 6.01 -12.37 13.25
N TYR A 525 5.38 -11.81 14.29
CA TYR A 525 3.93 -11.88 14.45
C TYR A 525 3.19 -11.02 13.44
N LEU A 526 3.72 -9.84 13.12
CA LEU A 526 3.20 -8.99 12.05
C LEU A 526 3.30 -9.70 10.69
N MET A 527 4.43 -10.34 10.40
CA MET A 527 4.63 -11.09 9.16
C MET A 527 3.71 -12.31 9.07
N LYS A 528 3.58 -13.11 10.13
CA LYS A 528 2.66 -14.27 10.15
C LYS A 528 1.21 -13.83 9.91
N THR A 529 0.79 -12.75 10.55
CA THR A 529 -0.55 -12.20 10.39
C THR A 529 -0.75 -11.63 8.99
N ALA A 530 0.24 -10.91 8.44
CA ALA A 530 0.21 -10.39 7.08
C ALA A 530 0.14 -11.52 6.03
N ALA A 531 0.95 -12.57 6.18
CA ALA A 531 0.95 -13.73 5.30
C ALA A 531 -0.42 -14.42 5.26
N LYS A 532 -1.03 -14.61 6.43
CA LYS A 532 -2.39 -15.18 6.54
C LYS A 532 -3.43 -14.31 5.82
N LYS A 533 -3.36 -12.98 5.97
CA LYS A 533 -4.28 -12.05 5.28
C LYS A 533 -4.12 -12.04 3.77
N LEU A 534 -2.89 -12.21 3.30
CA LEU A 534 -2.56 -12.24 1.88
C LEU A 534 -2.69 -13.64 1.27
N HIS A 535 -3.20 -14.62 2.03
CA HIS A 535 -3.34 -16.02 1.61
C HIS A 535 -2.01 -16.60 1.07
N ILE A 536 -0.91 -16.29 1.75
CA ILE A 536 0.42 -16.78 1.42
C ILE A 536 0.68 -18.05 2.22
N ASP A 537 0.58 -19.20 1.56
CA ASP A 537 0.82 -20.53 2.14
C ASP A 537 2.28 -21.01 2.02
N ARG A 538 3.19 -20.13 1.56
CA ARG A 538 4.60 -20.44 1.31
C ARG A 538 5.47 -20.09 2.52
N GLU A 539 6.55 -20.85 2.73
CA GLU A 539 7.49 -20.60 3.82
C GLU A 539 8.23 -19.27 3.63
N ILE A 540 8.32 -18.45 4.68
CA ILE A 540 9.00 -17.15 4.61
C ILE A 540 10.44 -17.30 5.10
N VAL A 541 11.39 -17.13 4.19
CA VAL A 541 12.82 -17.22 4.49
C VAL A 541 13.37 -15.83 4.76
N ILE A 542 13.64 -15.56 6.02
CA ILE A 542 14.23 -14.32 6.50
C ILE A 542 15.74 -14.39 6.31
N LEU A 543 16.28 -13.47 5.50
CA LEU A 543 17.72 -13.35 5.28
C LEU A 543 18.25 -12.05 5.90
N THR A 544 19.26 -12.17 6.75
CA THR A 544 19.86 -11.04 7.47
C THR A 544 21.38 -11.12 7.45
N ALA A 545 22.05 -10.02 7.11
CA ALA A 545 23.49 -9.88 7.31
C ALA A 545 23.75 -9.05 8.58
N THR A 546 24.77 -9.40 9.36
CA THR A 546 25.05 -8.69 10.61
C THR A 546 26.55 -8.53 10.92
N SER A 547 26.86 -7.43 11.61
CA SER A 547 28.11 -7.20 12.35
C SER A 547 27.99 -7.59 13.84
N GLY A 548 26.88 -8.24 14.24
CA GLY A 548 26.65 -8.77 15.59
C GLY A 548 25.18 -8.64 16.04
N ASP A 549 24.79 -7.44 16.47
CA ASP A 549 23.53 -7.23 17.19
C ASP A 549 22.25 -7.56 16.41
N THR A 550 22.20 -7.19 15.12
CA THR A 550 20.99 -7.39 14.31
C THR A 550 20.70 -8.87 14.11
N GLY A 551 21.73 -9.68 13.85
CA GLY A 551 21.56 -11.11 13.62
C GLY A 551 21.05 -11.81 14.87
N LYS A 552 21.62 -11.49 16.04
CA LYS A 552 21.14 -12.10 17.29
C LYS A 552 19.69 -11.73 17.61
N ALA A 553 19.31 -10.47 17.45
CA ALA A 553 17.92 -10.04 17.68
C ALA A 553 16.95 -10.66 16.66
N ALA A 554 17.38 -10.85 15.41
CA ALA A 554 16.57 -11.53 14.40
C ALA A 554 16.40 -13.03 14.72
N LEU A 555 17.46 -13.70 15.19
CA LEU A 555 17.39 -15.09 15.64
C LEU A 555 16.41 -15.24 16.81
N GLU A 556 16.51 -14.42 17.85
CA GLU A 556 15.58 -14.47 18.98
C GLU A 556 14.13 -14.15 18.58
N GLY A 557 13.92 -13.23 17.64
CA GLY A 557 12.59 -12.90 17.14
C GLY A 557 11.95 -14.04 16.34
N PHE A 558 12.66 -14.58 15.35
CA PHE A 558 12.13 -15.59 14.42
C PHE A 558 12.35 -17.04 14.87
N GLY A 559 13.10 -17.26 15.95
CA GLY A 559 13.37 -18.59 16.48
C GLY A 559 12.07 -19.33 16.83
N ASN A 560 11.90 -20.51 16.24
CA ASN A 560 10.73 -21.38 16.38
C ASN A 560 9.39 -20.76 15.94
N VAL A 561 9.42 -19.72 15.10
CA VAL A 561 8.21 -19.17 14.48
C VAL A 561 7.82 -20.03 13.28
N GLU A 562 6.74 -20.79 13.44
CA GLU A 562 6.16 -21.65 12.41
C GLU A 562 5.91 -20.90 11.09
N GLY A 563 6.23 -21.54 9.96
CA GLY A 563 6.09 -20.97 8.62
C GLY A 563 7.22 -20.01 8.23
N THR A 564 8.27 -19.90 9.06
CA THR A 564 9.44 -19.07 8.76
C THR A 564 10.75 -19.83 8.94
N LYS A 565 11.77 -19.47 8.17
CA LYS A 565 13.18 -19.83 8.41
C LYS A 565 14.00 -18.55 8.55
N ILE A 566 14.96 -18.50 9.46
CA ILE A 566 15.87 -17.36 9.62
C ILE A 566 17.30 -17.78 9.33
N ILE A 567 17.92 -17.10 8.37
CA ILE A 567 19.30 -17.31 7.96
C ILE A 567 20.09 -16.03 8.24
N VAL A 568 21.07 -16.13 9.14
CA VAL A 568 21.97 -15.04 9.51
C VAL A 568 23.35 -15.25 8.91
N LEU A 569 23.79 -14.28 8.12
CA LEU A 569 25.14 -14.19 7.55
C LEU A 569 25.98 -13.23 8.40
N TYR A 570 27.18 -13.67 8.82
CA TYR A 570 28.11 -12.82 9.57
C TYR A 570 29.56 -13.04 9.11
N PRO A 571 30.46 -12.05 9.22
CA PRO A 571 31.88 -12.27 8.96
C PRO A 571 32.51 -13.13 10.06
N ALA A 572 32.99 -14.32 9.69
CA ALA A 572 33.65 -15.21 10.64
C ALA A 572 34.91 -14.55 11.21
N GLY A 573 35.00 -14.42 12.54
CA GLY A 573 36.06 -13.67 13.22
C GLY A 573 35.97 -12.14 13.11
N GLY A 574 34.89 -11.60 12.51
CA GLY A 574 34.66 -10.16 12.35
C GLY A 574 33.63 -9.56 13.32
N VAL A 575 33.25 -10.29 14.38
CA VAL A 575 32.33 -9.85 15.44
C VAL A 575 32.94 -10.19 16.81
N SER A 576 32.48 -9.56 17.90
CA SER A 576 33.04 -9.84 19.23
C SER A 576 32.79 -11.30 19.66
N PRO A 577 33.65 -11.91 20.50
CA PRO A 577 33.47 -13.28 20.97
C PRO A 577 32.11 -13.51 21.65
N VAL A 578 31.63 -12.54 22.43
CA VAL A 578 30.30 -12.60 23.08
C VAL A 578 29.18 -12.63 22.03
N GLN A 579 29.23 -11.76 21.03
CA GLN A 579 28.21 -11.70 19.97
C GLN A 579 28.25 -12.93 19.07
N GLU A 580 29.44 -13.40 18.68
CA GLU A 580 29.60 -14.65 17.93
C GLU A 580 28.96 -15.80 18.71
N ARG A 581 29.31 -15.93 20.00
CA ARG A 581 28.77 -16.96 20.87
C ARG A 581 27.26 -16.87 21.01
N GLN A 582 26.69 -15.68 21.11
CA GLN A 582 25.23 -15.49 21.14
C GLN A 582 24.54 -16.04 19.89
N MET A 583 25.15 -15.87 18.72
CA MET A 583 24.59 -16.34 17.44
C MET A 583 24.80 -17.85 17.26
N VAL A 584 26.03 -18.34 17.36
CA VAL A 584 26.35 -19.75 17.04
C VAL A 584 25.81 -20.76 18.06
N SER A 585 25.46 -20.31 19.27
CA SER A 585 24.81 -21.13 20.31
C SER A 585 23.28 -20.97 20.36
N HIS A 586 22.70 -20.16 19.48
CA HIS A 586 21.24 -19.98 19.46
C HIS A 586 20.54 -21.30 19.10
N LYS A 587 19.35 -21.49 19.67
CA LYS A 587 18.57 -22.71 19.51
C LYS A 587 17.31 -22.40 18.71
N GLY A 588 16.99 -23.24 17.75
CA GLY A 588 15.72 -23.19 17.05
C GLY A 588 15.74 -24.13 15.85
N ASN A 589 14.62 -24.79 15.58
CA ASN A 589 14.56 -25.76 14.48
C ASN A 589 14.61 -25.06 13.11
N ASN A 590 14.20 -23.79 13.06
CA ASN A 590 14.14 -22.97 11.85
C ASN A 590 15.26 -21.93 11.75
N THR A 591 16.28 -22.01 12.63
CA THR A 591 17.34 -21.01 12.73
C THR A 591 18.64 -21.50 12.13
N TYR A 592 19.31 -20.66 11.35
CA TYR A 592 20.55 -20.99 10.67
C TYR A 592 21.52 -19.82 10.74
N VAL A 593 22.76 -20.08 11.18
CA VAL A 593 23.83 -19.09 11.24
C VAL A 593 24.99 -19.56 10.37
N ILE A 594 25.46 -18.69 9.48
CA ILE A 594 26.50 -18.97 8.49
C ILE A 594 27.62 -17.93 8.64
N GLY A 595 28.80 -18.39 9.01
CA GLY A 595 30.03 -17.59 9.01
C GLY A 595 30.59 -17.46 7.60
N ILE A 596 30.93 -16.24 7.20
CA ILE A 596 31.50 -15.95 5.88
C ILE A 596 32.98 -15.63 6.05
N LYS A 597 33.84 -16.28 5.26
CA LYS A 597 35.25 -15.92 5.13
C LYS A 597 35.37 -14.59 4.36
N GLY A 598 35.33 -13.48 5.08
CA GLY A 598 35.31 -12.13 4.53
C GLY A 598 34.99 -11.09 5.59
N ASN A 599 34.51 -9.92 5.16
CA ASN A 599 34.12 -8.82 6.03
C ASN A 599 32.58 -8.63 6.06
N PHE A 600 32.10 -7.63 6.81
CA PHE A 600 30.67 -7.35 6.91
C PHE A 600 30.04 -6.94 5.57
N ASP A 601 30.75 -6.17 4.73
CA ASP A 601 30.26 -5.77 3.41
C ASP A 601 30.05 -6.97 2.49
N ASP A 602 30.89 -7.99 2.62
CA ASP A 602 30.73 -9.25 1.89
C ASP A 602 29.46 -9.98 2.32
N ALA A 603 29.18 -10.05 3.63
CA ALA A 603 27.96 -10.65 4.15
C ALA A 603 26.70 -9.88 3.69
N GLN A 604 26.75 -8.55 3.70
CA GLN A 604 25.66 -7.70 3.23
C GLN A 604 25.45 -7.83 1.72
N SER A 605 26.54 -7.85 0.94
CA SER A 605 26.49 -8.00 -0.52
C SER A 605 25.97 -9.38 -0.91
N ALA A 606 26.37 -10.43 -0.21
CA ALA A 606 25.83 -11.78 -0.41
C ALA A 606 24.33 -11.84 -0.13
N ALA A 607 23.87 -11.22 0.97
CA ALA A 607 22.43 -11.15 1.26
C ALA A 607 21.66 -10.42 0.14
N LYS A 608 22.18 -9.28 -0.34
CA LYS A 608 21.59 -8.54 -1.47
C LYS A 608 21.56 -9.36 -2.76
N ALA A 609 22.64 -10.08 -3.07
CA ALA A 609 22.73 -10.92 -4.25
C ALA A 609 21.66 -12.03 -4.24
N LEU A 610 21.41 -12.65 -3.09
CA LEU A 610 20.36 -13.65 -2.92
C LEU A 610 18.94 -13.08 -3.12
N PHE A 611 18.66 -11.87 -2.62
CA PHE A 611 17.38 -11.20 -2.88
C PHE A 611 17.18 -10.85 -4.36
N GLY A 612 18.26 -10.56 -5.10
CA GLY A 612 18.21 -10.22 -6.52
C GLY A 612 18.27 -11.41 -7.48
N ASP A 613 18.45 -12.63 -6.96
CA ASP A 613 18.62 -13.84 -7.77
C ASP A 613 17.27 -14.35 -8.29
N ARG A 614 16.93 -13.96 -9.52
CA ARG A 614 15.67 -14.34 -10.17
C ARG A 614 15.56 -15.84 -10.45
N GLU A 615 16.67 -16.53 -10.69
CA GLU A 615 16.67 -17.97 -10.94
C GLU A 615 16.36 -18.74 -9.65
N LEU A 616 17.01 -18.36 -8.55
CA LEU A 616 16.74 -18.93 -7.24
C LEU A 616 15.30 -18.61 -6.79
N ALA A 617 14.83 -17.39 -7.00
CA ALA A 617 13.46 -17.00 -6.69
C ALA A 617 12.43 -17.80 -7.50
N ALA A 618 12.67 -18.03 -8.80
CA ALA A 618 11.80 -18.85 -9.65
C ALA A 618 11.78 -20.31 -9.19
N GLU A 619 12.95 -20.88 -8.87
CA GLU A 619 13.08 -22.24 -8.33
C GLU A 619 12.30 -22.41 -7.02
N LEU A 620 12.38 -21.44 -6.11
CA LEU A 620 11.75 -21.49 -4.80
C LEU A 620 10.28 -21.06 -4.82
N SER A 621 9.78 -20.47 -5.91
CA SER A 621 8.48 -19.79 -5.97
C SER A 621 7.29 -20.64 -5.52
N GLY A 622 7.34 -21.97 -5.64
CA GLY A 622 6.28 -22.88 -5.17
C GLY A 622 6.36 -23.26 -3.68
N PHE A 623 7.47 -22.97 -3.00
CA PHE A 623 7.78 -23.48 -1.67
C PHE A 623 8.08 -22.38 -0.65
N ALA A 624 8.87 -21.40 -1.05
CA ALA A 624 9.40 -20.38 -0.17
C ALA A 624 9.47 -19.01 -0.84
N MET A 625 9.45 -17.97 -0.04
CA MET A 625 9.73 -16.61 -0.47
C MET A 625 10.76 -15.95 0.44
N PHE A 626 11.65 -15.16 -0.14
CA PHE A 626 12.57 -14.37 0.66
C PHE A 626 11.88 -13.14 1.24
N SER A 627 12.20 -12.82 2.48
CA SER A 627 11.90 -11.53 3.08
C SER A 627 13.06 -11.08 3.96
N SER A 628 13.05 -9.81 4.37
CA SER A 628 14.15 -9.20 5.12
C SER A 628 13.70 -8.73 6.49
N ALA A 629 14.50 -9.07 7.51
CA ALA A 629 14.42 -8.48 8.84
C ALA A 629 15.36 -7.28 9.01
N ASN A 630 15.91 -6.73 7.93
CA ASN A 630 16.77 -5.55 7.98
C ASN A 630 15.98 -4.28 8.36
N SER A 631 16.70 -3.24 8.80
CA SER A 631 16.12 -1.98 9.29
C SER A 631 15.32 -1.20 8.26
N ILE A 632 15.30 -1.66 7.02
CA ILE A 632 14.52 -1.10 5.93
C ILE A 632 13.06 -1.56 5.95
N ASN A 633 12.71 -2.68 6.61
CA ASN A 633 11.34 -3.15 6.67
C ASN A 633 10.46 -2.20 7.51
N ILE A 634 9.29 -1.82 6.99
CA ILE A 634 8.38 -0.91 7.69
C ILE A 634 7.84 -1.50 9.00
N GLY A 635 7.69 -2.83 9.06
CA GLY A 635 7.35 -3.58 10.27
C GLY A 635 8.41 -3.49 11.36
N ARG A 636 9.62 -2.95 11.07
CA ARG A 636 10.60 -2.57 12.10
C ARG A 636 10.55 -1.09 12.46
N LEU A 637 10.22 -0.21 11.53
CA LEU A 637 10.21 1.23 11.78
C LEU A 637 9.01 1.63 12.65
N ILE A 638 7.82 1.11 12.36
CA ILE A 638 6.58 1.47 13.08
C ILE A 638 6.67 1.15 14.58
N PRO A 639 7.11 -0.05 15.03
CA PRO A 639 7.24 -0.34 16.46
C PRO A 639 8.22 0.57 17.20
N GLN A 640 9.21 1.13 16.50
CA GLN A 640 10.18 2.05 17.11
C GLN A 640 9.55 3.39 17.51
N ILE A 641 8.42 3.78 16.92
CA ILE A 641 7.70 5.01 17.26
C ILE A 641 7.15 4.92 18.70
N VAL A 642 6.74 3.72 19.12
CA VAL A 642 6.04 3.46 20.38
C VAL A 642 6.82 3.94 21.59
N TYR A 643 8.12 3.63 21.67
CA TYR A 643 8.90 3.95 22.86
C TYR A 643 9.12 5.46 23.07
N TYR A 644 8.95 6.29 22.03
CA TYR A 644 8.99 7.74 22.18
C TYR A 644 7.72 8.29 22.85
N PHE A 645 6.55 7.80 22.43
CA PHE A 645 5.28 8.11 23.10
C PHE A 645 5.27 7.56 24.53
N HIS A 646 5.76 6.33 24.73
CA HIS A 646 5.83 5.72 26.05
C HIS A 646 6.78 6.48 26.99
N ALA A 647 7.96 6.90 26.49
CA ALA A 647 8.89 7.72 27.25
C ALA A 647 8.24 9.05 27.68
N TYR A 648 7.52 9.72 26.77
CA TYR A 648 6.80 10.94 27.09
C TYR A 648 5.70 10.71 28.14
N GLY A 649 4.93 9.62 28.03
CA GLY A 649 3.96 9.20 29.04
C GLY A 649 4.56 8.97 30.43
N GLN A 650 5.75 8.36 30.51
CA GLN A 650 6.49 8.20 31.77
C GLN A 650 6.92 9.55 32.35
N LEU A 651 7.40 10.49 31.51
CA LEU A 651 7.76 11.83 31.97
C LEU A 651 6.54 12.61 32.49
N LEU A 652 5.40 12.50 31.82
CA LEU A 652 4.14 13.07 32.29
C LEU A 652 3.72 12.48 33.64
N SER A 653 3.77 11.16 33.77
CA SER A 653 3.38 10.44 35.00
C SER A 653 4.21 10.87 36.22
N ARG A 654 5.47 11.26 35.99
CA ARG A 654 6.40 11.73 37.03
C ARG A 654 6.32 13.24 37.28
N GLY A 655 5.53 13.98 36.49
CA GLY A 655 5.52 15.45 36.52
C GLY A 655 6.82 16.09 36.02
N ALA A 656 7.66 15.33 35.32
CA ALA A 656 8.94 15.78 34.76
C ALA A 656 8.77 16.77 33.60
N VAL A 657 7.65 16.67 32.88
CA VAL A 657 7.20 17.58 31.82
C VAL A 657 5.70 17.82 31.96
N LYS A 658 5.22 18.97 31.49
CA LYS A 658 3.78 19.24 31.34
C LYS A 658 3.27 18.70 30.01
N CYS A 659 1.97 18.39 29.93
CA CYS A 659 1.35 17.99 28.67
C CYS A 659 1.55 19.07 27.59
N GLY A 660 2.10 18.69 26.44
CA GLY A 660 2.45 19.59 25.34
C GLY A 660 3.83 20.28 25.49
N GLU A 661 4.51 20.13 26.63
CA GLU A 661 5.87 20.63 26.81
C GLU A 661 6.82 19.87 25.87
N LYS A 662 7.65 20.63 25.13
CA LYS A 662 8.55 20.05 24.13
C LYS A 662 9.78 19.44 24.80
N ILE A 663 10.25 18.32 24.26
CA ILE A 663 11.49 17.64 24.68
C ILE A 663 12.53 17.61 23.57
N ASN A 664 13.81 17.56 23.94
CA ASN A 664 14.89 17.19 23.04
C ASN A 664 15.10 15.68 23.07
N ILE A 665 15.40 15.07 21.93
CA ILE A 665 15.68 13.64 21.83
C ILE A 665 17.05 13.46 21.19
N SER A 666 17.99 12.86 21.90
CA SER A 666 19.33 12.53 21.39
C SER A 666 19.44 11.04 21.12
N VAL A 667 19.77 10.70 19.87
CA VAL A 667 19.76 9.32 19.38
C VAL A 667 21.15 8.95 18.85
N PRO A 668 21.79 7.89 19.38
CA PRO A 668 22.99 7.34 18.77
C PRO A 668 22.60 6.69 17.44
N THR A 669 23.11 7.25 16.34
CA THR A 669 22.54 7.01 15.01
C THR A 669 23.56 6.40 14.06
N GLY A 670 23.26 5.17 13.60
CA GLY A 670 23.89 4.55 12.43
C GLY A 670 22.95 4.62 11.22
N ASN A 671 22.14 3.57 11.02
CA ASN A 671 21.24 3.39 9.87
C ASN A 671 19.96 4.28 9.85
N PHE A 672 19.90 5.36 10.63
CA PHE A 672 18.83 6.37 10.70
C PHE A 672 17.42 5.93 11.13
N GLY A 673 17.13 4.64 11.24
CA GLY A 673 15.76 4.16 11.54
C GLY A 673 15.20 4.64 12.89
N ASN A 674 16.03 4.65 13.94
CA ASN A 674 15.60 5.02 15.29
C ASN A 674 15.22 6.51 15.39
N ILE A 675 16.10 7.42 14.96
CA ILE A 675 15.81 8.85 14.94
C ILE A 675 14.70 9.22 13.94
N LEU A 676 14.56 8.47 12.83
CA LEU A 676 13.43 8.63 11.92
C LEU A 676 12.10 8.26 12.60
N ALA A 677 12.07 7.23 13.44
CA ALA A 677 10.88 6.91 14.23
C ALA A 677 10.52 8.03 15.24
N ALA A 678 11.53 8.72 15.81
CA ALA A 678 11.30 9.91 16.63
C ALA A 678 10.66 11.05 15.82
N TYR A 679 11.13 11.23 14.58
CA TYR A 679 10.55 12.20 13.65
C TYR A 679 9.12 11.83 13.26
N TYR A 680 8.81 10.55 13.05
CA TYR A 680 7.43 10.11 12.82
C TYR A 680 6.56 10.35 14.06
N ALA A 681 7.06 10.08 15.27
CA ALA A 681 6.35 10.42 16.50
C ALA A 681 6.02 11.92 16.57
N ARG A 682 6.96 12.78 16.16
CA ARG A 682 6.71 14.23 16.04
C ARG A 682 5.61 14.53 15.03
N LEU A 683 5.67 13.97 13.82
CA LEU A 683 4.66 14.18 12.77
C LEU A 683 3.27 13.70 13.21
N MET A 684 3.22 12.66 14.06
CA MET A 684 1.97 12.20 14.67
C MET A 684 1.42 13.16 15.73
N GLY A 685 2.24 14.03 16.32
CA GLY A 685 1.83 15.01 17.33
C GLY A 685 2.66 15.03 18.62
N LEU A 686 3.71 14.22 18.74
CA LEU A 686 4.59 14.25 19.91
C LEU A 686 5.36 15.58 19.99
N PRO A 687 5.37 16.29 21.14
CA PRO A 687 6.00 17.60 21.24
C PRO A 687 7.52 17.46 21.34
N VAL A 688 8.17 17.46 20.18
CA VAL A 688 9.64 17.43 20.05
C VAL A 688 10.16 18.83 19.72
N LYS A 689 11.26 19.24 20.34
CA LYS A 689 11.94 20.51 20.02
C LYS A 689 13.09 20.30 19.03
N LYS A 690 14.05 19.43 19.36
CA LYS A 690 15.15 19.03 18.48
C LYS A 690 15.38 17.52 18.51
N LEU A 691 15.81 17.01 17.36
CA LEU A 691 16.30 15.64 17.17
C LEU A 691 17.83 15.70 16.99
N ILE A 692 18.58 15.27 18.00
CA ILE A 692 20.04 15.27 17.97
C ILE A 692 20.51 13.94 17.36
N CYS A 693 21.09 14.02 16.16
CA CYS A 693 21.66 12.91 15.43
C CYS A 693 23.13 12.73 15.84
N ALA A 694 23.35 11.89 16.84
CA ALA A 694 24.68 11.64 17.39
C ALA A 694 25.42 10.58 16.57
N SER A 695 26.57 10.96 16.00
CA SER A 695 27.49 10.06 15.27
C SER A 695 28.75 9.83 16.09
N ASN A 696 29.42 8.70 15.88
CA ASN A 696 30.78 8.49 16.38
C ASN A 696 31.80 9.11 15.39
N GLU A 697 32.99 8.54 15.26
CA GLU A 697 33.99 9.00 14.31
C GLU A 697 33.60 8.81 12.83
N ASN A 698 32.57 8.02 12.55
CA ASN A 698 31.96 7.89 11.23
C ASN A 698 30.96 9.04 10.98
N LYS A 699 31.49 10.18 10.53
CA LYS A 699 30.79 11.49 10.52
C LYS A 699 29.87 11.77 9.33
N VAL A 700 29.44 10.76 8.57
CA VAL A 700 28.66 10.96 7.34
C VAL A 700 27.32 11.69 7.60
N LEU A 701 26.64 11.35 8.69
CA LEU A 701 25.38 12.01 9.09
C LEU A 701 25.61 13.38 9.74
N TYR A 702 26.68 13.52 10.51
CA TYR A 702 27.09 14.81 11.05
C TYR A 702 27.30 15.83 9.92
N GLU A 703 28.16 15.53 8.95
CA GLU A 703 28.43 16.43 7.83
C GLU A 703 27.16 16.73 7.01
N PHE A 704 26.32 15.72 6.80
CA PHE A 704 25.04 15.90 6.13
C PHE A 704 24.18 16.96 6.82
N PHE A 705 23.89 16.84 8.13
CA PHE A 705 23.06 17.84 8.83
C PHE A 705 23.75 19.19 9.05
N ARG A 706 25.09 19.27 8.90
CA ARG A 706 25.83 20.55 9.01
C ARG A 706 25.94 21.29 7.69
N THR A 707 25.95 20.58 6.56
CA THR A 707 26.32 21.16 5.25
C THR A 707 25.34 20.85 4.13
N GLY A 708 24.41 19.90 4.30
CA GLY A 708 23.55 19.36 3.24
C GLY A 708 24.27 18.41 2.28
N ARG A 709 25.57 18.17 2.44
CA ARG A 709 26.38 17.24 1.62
C ARG A 709 26.42 15.86 2.25
N TYR A 710 26.08 14.83 1.48
CA TYR A 710 26.22 13.43 1.86
C TYR A 710 27.29 12.76 1.01
N ASP A 711 28.40 12.35 1.61
CA ASP A 711 29.55 11.81 0.90
C ASP A 711 29.99 10.47 1.51
N LYS A 712 29.79 9.35 0.81
CA LYS A 712 30.19 8.03 1.31
C LYS A 712 31.67 7.71 1.03
N ASN A 713 32.38 8.52 0.25
CA ASN A 713 33.77 8.26 -0.18
C ASN A 713 34.75 8.67 0.93
N ARG A 714 34.74 7.91 2.02
CA ARG A 714 35.56 8.14 3.21
C ARG A 714 36.06 6.81 3.78
N GLU A 715 37.07 6.90 4.63
CA GLU A 715 37.58 5.74 5.34
C GLU A 715 36.55 5.22 6.35
N PHE A 716 36.42 3.89 6.43
CA PHE A 716 35.60 3.23 7.44
C PHE A 716 36.42 3.12 8.72
N ILE A 717 35.94 3.73 9.80
CA ILE A 717 36.65 3.76 11.08
C ILE A 717 35.98 2.77 12.03
N ASN A 718 36.71 1.76 12.48
CA ASN A 718 36.27 0.87 13.56
C ASN A 718 36.36 1.65 14.87
N THR A 719 35.25 1.72 15.61
CA THR A 719 35.21 2.43 16.89
C THR A 719 34.81 1.52 18.04
N VAL A 720 34.91 2.03 19.28
CA VAL A 720 34.31 1.41 20.48
C VAL A 720 32.76 1.35 20.46
N SER A 721 32.12 1.90 19.42
CA SER A 721 30.66 1.92 19.22
C SER A 721 30.25 1.29 17.87
N PRO A 722 30.56 0.00 17.64
CA PRO A 722 30.59 -0.61 16.31
C PRO A 722 29.22 -0.72 15.61
N SER A 723 28.11 -0.63 16.34
CA SER A 723 26.76 -0.65 15.73
C SER A 723 26.43 0.65 14.98
N MET A 724 27.26 1.69 15.12
CA MET A 724 27.13 2.99 14.44
C MET A 724 28.17 3.23 13.36
N ASP A 725 29.15 2.33 13.19
CA ASP A 725 30.19 2.45 12.18
C ASP A 725 29.56 2.20 10.79
N ILE A 726 29.32 3.29 10.06
CA ILE A 726 28.63 3.25 8.77
C ILE A 726 29.22 4.25 7.75
N LEU A 727 29.24 3.86 6.49
CA LEU A 727 29.45 4.78 5.35
C LEU A 727 28.14 5.24 4.72
N VAL A 728 27.12 4.38 4.76
CA VAL A 728 25.81 4.65 4.17
C VAL A 728 24.72 4.36 5.20
N SER A 729 23.78 5.29 5.33
CA SER A 729 22.68 5.20 6.28
C SER A 729 21.38 4.87 5.55
N SER A 730 20.94 3.60 5.66
CA SER A 730 19.85 3.08 4.83
C SER A 730 18.52 3.83 4.97
N ASN A 731 18.09 4.21 6.17
CA ASN A 731 16.80 4.91 6.35
C ASN A 731 16.86 6.40 6.04
N LEU A 732 18.03 6.98 5.72
CA LEU A 732 18.11 8.38 5.34
C LEU A 732 17.28 8.65 4.07
N GLU A 733 17.16 7.67 3.17
CA GLU A 733 16.33 7.77 1.95
C GLU A 733 14.86 8.16 2.26
N ARG A 734 14.28 7.64 3.36
CA ARG A 734 12.93 8.03 3.80
C ARG A 734 12.85 9.48 4.28
N LEU A 735 13.91 10.00 4.92
CA LEU A 735 13.96 11.42 5.28
C LEU A 735 14.15 12.29 4.04
N LEU A 736 15.01 11.88 3.08
CA LEU A 736 15.18 12.60 1.81
C LEU A 736 13.86 12.76 1.08
N TYR A 737 13.04 11.70 1.05
CA TYR A 737 11.71 11.75 0.50
C TYR A 737 10.85 12.87 1.11
N LEU A 738 10.84 12.97 2.44
CA LEU A 738 10.09 14.01 3.15
C LEU A 738 10.70 15.41 2.94
N LEU A 739 12.04 15.52 2.96
CA LEU A 739 12.77 16.77 2.71
C LEU A 739 12.57 17.31 1.29
N CYS A 740 12.41 16.44 0.30
CA CYS A 740 12.21 16.80 -1.10
C CYS A 740 10.73 17.01 -1.45
N GLY A 741 9.85 17.23 -0.48
CA GLY A 741 8.43 17.48 -0.73
C GLY A 741 7.66 16.26 -1.23
N SER A 742 8.08 15.05 -0.84
CA SER A 742 7.53 13.78 -1.34
C SER A 742 7.74 13.55 -2.83
N ASP A 743 8.82 14.08 -3.41
CA ASP A 743 9.19 13.91 -4.81
C ASP A 743 10.07 12.66 -5.01
N SER A 744 9.43 11.58 -5.49
CA SER A 744 10.10 10.32 -5.79
C SER A 744 11.20 10.46 -6.86
N LYS A 745 11.03 11.35 -7.86
CA LYS A 745 11.99 11.54 -8.95
C LYS A 745 13.29 12.14 -8.40
N ARG A 746 13.18 13.14 -7.53
CA ARG A 746 14.34 13.73 -6.85
C ARG A 746 15.08 12.71 -5.98
N VAL A 747 14.35 11.86 -5.26
CA VAL A 747 14.98 10.78 -4.49
C VAL A 747 15.72 9.80 -5.40
N ARG A 748 15.13 9.38 -6.52
CA ARG A 748 15.81 8.53 -7.53
C ARG A 748 17.11 9.18 -8.02
N GLU A 749 17.08 10.48 -8.32
CA GLU A 749 18.26 11.21 -8.77
C GLU A 749 19.37 11.27 -7.70
N LEU A 750 19.02 11.52 -6.44
CA LEU A 750 19.96 11.52 -5.32
C LEU A 750 20.56 10.13 -5.08
N MET A 751 19.74 9.08 -5.12
CA MET A 751 20.20 7.70 -4.95
C MET A 751 21.08 7.25 -6.12
N ARG A 752 20.79 7.68 -7.35
CA ARG A 752 21.65 7.45 -8.51
C ARG A 752 23.01 8.16 -8.34
N LYS A 753 23.03 9.44 -7.94
CA LYS A 753 24.29 10.15 -7.63
C LYS A 753 25.09 9.43 -6.54
N LEU A 754 24.44 8.99 -5.46
CA LEU A 754 25.10 8.22 -4.40
C LEU A 754 25.67 6.88 -4.91
N SER A 755 24.98 6.22 -5.84
CA SER A 755 25.46 4.98 -6.47
C SER A 755 26.68 5.25 -7.36
N ASP A 756 26.57 6.21 -8.27
CA ASP A 756 27.53 6.46 -9.36
C ASP A 756 28.80 7.17 -8.89
N THR A 757 28.66 8.21 -8.05
CA THR A 757 29.79 9.05 -7.60
C THR A 757 30.06 8.94 -6.12
N GLY A 758 29.18 8.30 -5.34
CA GLY A 758 29.31 8.21 -3.89
C GLY A 758 28.89 9.48 -3.15
N VAL A 759 28.39 10.51 -3.83
CA VAL A 759 28.14 11.80 -3.19
C VAL A 759 26.97 12.57 -3.81
N TYR A 760 26.22 13.30 -2.97
CA TYR A 760 25.26 14.31 -3.39
C TYR A 760 25.24 15.50 -2.43
N THR A 761 24.70 16.62 -2.89
CA THR A 761 24.36 17.79 -2.06
C THR A 761 22.88 18.06 -2.21
N LEU A 762 22.20 18.34 -1.11
CA LEU A 762 20.80 18.75 -1.13
C LEU A 762 20.65 20.20 -1.58
N GLU A 763 19.68 20.41 -2.46
CA GLU A 763 19.25 21.71 -2.98
C GLU A 763 17.73 21.77 -2.85
N ASN A 764 17.10 22.93 -2.67
CA ASN A 764 15.63 23.10 -2.65
C ASN A 764 14.90 22.05 -1.77
N TYR A 765 15.33 21.93 -0.51
CA TYR A 765 14.72 21.03 0.48
C TYR A 765 13.94 21.82 1.53
N ASP A 766 13.09 21.13 2.28
CA ASP A 766 12.36 21.72 3.41
C ASP A 766 13.33 22.09 4.55
N GLU A 767 13.66 23.38 4.66
CA GLU A 767 14.57 23.92 5.69
C GLU A 767 14.00 23.78 7.10
N GLU A 768 12.67 23.83 7.27
CA GLU A 768 12.05 23.66 8.58
C GLU A 768 12.33 22.24 9.07
N VAL A 769 12.03 21.24 8.24
CA VAL A 769 12.28 19.83 8.55
C VAL A 769 13.76 19.58 8.77
N PHE A 770 14.63 20.09 7.90
CA PHE A 770 16.08 19.91 8.03
C PHE A 770 16.61 20.51 9.33
N SER A 771 16.14 21.71 9.71
CA SER A 771 16.57 22.40 10.93
C SER A 771 16.14 21.69 12.22
N LEU A 772 15.12 20.82 12.19
CA LEU A 772 14.72 20.02 13.36
C LEU A 772 15.81 19.06 13.80
N PHE A 773 16.62 18.59 12.85
CA PHE A 773 17.74 17.71 13.10
C PHE A 773 19.00 18.50 13.42
N TYR A 774 19.75 18.05 14.42
CA TYR A 774 21.06 18.60 14.78
C TYR A 774 22.09 17.48 14.74
N GLY A 775 22.98 17.50 13.74
CA GLY A 775 24.08 16.55 13.66
C GLY A 775 25.20 16.94 14.63
N GLU A 776 25.67 15.99 15.43
CA GLU A 776 26.84 16.16 16.30
C GLU A 776 27.63 14.86 16.44
N THR A 777 28.88 14.95 16.90
CA THR A 777 29.82 13.83 16.99
C THR A 777 30.40 13.65 18.39
N ALA A 778 30.83 12.43 18.70
CA ALA A 778 31.70 12.14 19.84
C ALA A 778 32.92 11.33 19.38
N THR A 779 34.11 11.72 19.84
CA THR A 779 35.34 10.92 19.67
C THR A 779 35.35 9.74 20.64
N GLU A 780 36.25 8.77 20.44
CA GLU A 780 36.42 7.69 21.42
C GLU A 780 36.79 8.23 22.82
N GLU A 781 37.70 9.21 22.89
CA GLU A 781 38.10 9.82 24.16
C GLU A 781 36.91 10.47 24.88
N GLU A 782 36.09 11.25 24.17
CA GLU A 782 34.89 11.88 24.72
C GLU A 782 33.87 10.84 25.18
N THR A 783 33.73 9.76 24.42
CA THR A 783 32.83 8.64 24.70
C THR A 783 33.24 7.94 26.00
N LEU A 784 34.51 7.56 26.14
CA LEU A 784 35.02 6.87 27.33
C LEU A 784 35.00 7.81 28.56
N ALA A 785 35.40 9.08 28.39
CA ALA A 785 35.36 10.07 29.47
C ALA A 785 33.93 10.32 29.97
N SER A 786 32.94 10.33 29.08
CA SER A 786 31.54 10.56 29.45
C SER A 786 30.91 9.36 30.18
N ILE A 787 31.31 8.12 29.87
CA ILE A 787 30.90 6.92 30.63
C ILE A 787 31.38 7.06 32.08
N LYS A 788 32.69 7.26 32.26
CA LYS A 788 33.30 7.43 33.57
C LYS A 788 32.68 8.58 34.35
N GLY A 789 32.62 9.76 33.73
CA GLY A 789 32.13 10.97 34.37
C GLY A 789 30.66 10.85 34.81
N LEU A 790 29.78 10.23 34.02
CA LEU A 790 28.39 10.07 34.44
C LEU A 790 28.26 9.01 35.56
N TYR A 791 28.98 7.91 35.45
CA TYR A 791 28.96 6.84 36.46
C TYR A 791 29.47 7.33 37.81
N GLU A 792 30.61 8.02 37.86
CA GLU A 792 31.16 8.57 39.11
C GLU A 792 30.23 9.60 39.77
N ASN A 793 29.51 10.38 38.96
CA ASN A 793 28.63 11.44 39.47
C ASN A 793 27.23 10.95 39.88
N THR A 794 26.74 9.85 39.29
CA THR A 794 25.31 9.46 39.40
C THR A 794 25.07 8.00 39.69
N GLY A 795 26.08 7.14 39.53
CA GLY A 795 25.96 5.69 39.56
C GLY A 795 25.32 5.07 38.30
N TYR A 796 24.90 5.89 37.32
CA TYR A 796 24.32 5.38 36.08
C TYR A 796 25.42 5.01 35.09
N LEU A 797 25.48 3.73 34.70
CA LEU A 797 26.47 3.20 33.78
C LEU A 797 25.92 3.18 32.34
N MET A 798 26.59 3.90 31.44
CA MET A 798 26.28 3.89 30.01
C MET A 798 27.11 2.83 29.28
N ASP A 799 26.55 2.30 28.19
CA ASP A 799 27.35 1.68 27.14
C ASP A 799 27.99 2.77 26.25
N THR A 800 28.85 2.34 25.33
CA THR A 800 29.55 3.26 24.41
C THR A 800 28.61 4.02 23.48
N HIS A 801 27.53 3.40 22.98
CA HIS A 801 26.58 4.04 22.08
C HIS A 801 25.77 5.11 22.80
N THR A 802 25.26 4.80 23.99
CA THR A 802 24.52 5.76 24.82
C THR A 802 25.40 6.95 25.18
N SER A 803 26.68 6.70 25.47
CA SER A 803 27.65 7.76 25.74
C SER A 803 27.83 8.71 24.55
N VAL A 804 27.90 8.21 23.31
CA VAL A 804 27.95 9.06 22.11
C VAL A 804 26.75 10.02 22.04
N ALA A 805 25.54 9.52 22.31
CA ALA A 805 24.33 10.35 22.34
C ALA A 805 24.32 11.37 23.48
N TYR A 806 24.86 11.00 24.64
CA TYR A 806 25.03 11.87 25.79
C TYR A 806 26.01 13.01 25.49
N SER A 807 27.20 12.69 24.99
CA SER A 807 28.23 13.68 24.64
C SER A 807 27.77 14.63 23.53
N ALA A 808 27.11 14.09 22.49
CA ALA A 808 26.52 14.91 21.43
C ALA A 808 25.46 15.87 21.96
N TYR A 809 24.61 15.45 22.90
CA TYR A 809 23.64 16.33 23.54
C TYR A 809 24.32 17.42 24.39
N GLU A 810 25.37 17.10 25.14
CA GLU A 810 26.10 18.10 25.93
C GLU A 810 26.73 19.17 25.02
N LYS A 811 27.31 18.78 23.89
CA LYS A 811 27.80 19.72 22.86
C LYS A 811 26.69 20.58 22.27
N TYR A 812 25.56 19.97 21.89
CA TYR A 812 24.38 20.72 21.43
C TYR A 812 23.91 21.73 22.47
N LYS A 813 23.80 21.32 23.74
CA LYS A 813 23.37 22.19 24.85
C LYS A 813 24.35 23.36 25.04
N ALA A 814 25.65 23.09 25.01
CA ALA A 814 26.68 24.11 25.12
C ALA A 814 26.66 25.10 23.94
N ALA A 815 26.49 24.60 22.71
CA ALA A 815 26.47 25.43 21.50
C ALA A 815 25.17 26.24 21.34
N SER A 816 24.03 25.69 21.75
CA SER A 816 22.71 26.32 21.59
C SER A 816 22.26 27.16 22.78
N GLY A 817 22.81 26.94 23.98
CA GLY A 817 22.34 27.52 25.23
C GLY A 817 21.02 26.95 25.74
N ASP A 818 20.54 25.83 25.18
CA ASP A 818 19.25 25.22 25.54
C ASP A 818 19.28 24.50 26.90
N THR A 819 19.20 25.27 27.98
CA THR A 819 19.21 24.77 29.37
C THR A 819 17.82 24.49 29.94
N GLY A 820 16.76 25.00 29.30
CA GLY A 820 15.38 24.89 29.79
C GLY A 820 14.62 23.67 29.28
N THR A 821 15.07 23.03 28.20
CA THR A 821 14.36 21.90 27.58
C THR A 821 14.86 20.57 28.13
N LYS A 822 13.94 19.72 28.59
CA LYS A 822 14.27 18.36 29.04
C LYS A 822 14.79 17.52 27.87
N ALA A 823 15.77 16.67 28.14
CA ALA A 823 16.39 15.81 27.14
C ALA A 823 16.16 14.33 27.45
N VAL A 824 15.71 13.60 26.44
CA VAL A 824 15.66 12.15 26.42
C VAL A 824 16.89 11.66 25.65
N ILE A 825 17.76 10.90 26.33
CA ILE A 825 18.91 10.23 25.72
C ILE A 825 18.52 8.79 25.45
N VAL A 826 18.58 8.35 24.19
CA VAL A 826 18.17 6.99 23.83
C VAL A 826 19.29 6.01 24.15
N SER A 827 19.07 5.15 25.14
CA SER A 827 20.03 4.15 25.57
C SER A 827 19.82 2.84 24.83
N THR A 828 20.72 2.53 23.90
CA THR A 828 20.47 1.54 22.83
C THR A 828 21.03 0.15 23.09
N ALA A 829 21.93 -0.01 24.06
CA ALA A 829 22.49 -1.29 24.46
C ALA A 829 22.82 -1.30 25.95
N SER A 830 22.86 -2.50 26.52
CA SER A 830 23.34 -2.67 27.90
C SER A 830 24.87 -2.50 27.95
N PRO A 831 25.43 -1.92 29.03
CA PRO A 831 26.89 -1.86 29.24
C PRO A 831 27.57 -3.24 29.16
N TYR A 832 26.87 -4.30 29.55
CA TYR A 832 27.32 -5.69 29.50
C TYR A 832 27.59 -6.24 28.10
N LYS A 833 27.18 -5.52 27.06
CA LYS A 833 27.46 -5.90 25.68
C LYS A 833 28.83 -5.41 25.20
N PHE A 834 29.39 -4.39 25.85
CA PHE A 834 30.66 -3.75 25.48
C PHE A 834 31.58 -3.67 26.70
N THR A 835 31.68 -4.76 27.46
CA THR A 835 32.34 -4.81 28.76
C THR A 835 33.77 -4.29 28.72
N LYS A 836 34.55 -4.69 27.71
CA LYS A 836 35.93 -4.23 27.54
C LYS A 836 36.06 -2.72 27.48
N ALA A 837 35.33 -2.07 26.58
CA ALA A 837 35.39 -0.61 26.42
C ALA A 837 34.85 0.11 27.67
N VAL A 838 33.75 -0.37 28.24
CA VAL A 838 33.14 0.21 29.43
C VAL A 838 34.07 0.09 30.65
N MET A 839 34.60 -1.10 30.95
CA MET A 839 35.48 -1.31 32.10
C MET A 839 36.82 -0.58 31.96
N ALA A 840 37.41 -0.59 30.76
CA ALA A 840 38.63 0.17 30.48
C ALA A 840 38.42 1.69 30.66
N SER A 841 37.20 2.19 30.39
CA SER A 841 36.87 3.61 30.65
C SER A 841 36.81 3.95 32.14
N LEU A 842 36.40 3.00 32.99
CA LEU A 842 36.30 3.17 34.43
C LEU A 842 37.69 3.09 35.10
N ASP A 843 38.47 2.06 34.73
CA ASP A 843 39.82 1.83 35.23
C ASP A 843 40.70 1.18 34.14
N PRO A 844 41.80 1.83 33.72
CA PRO A 844 42.68 1.33 32.66
C PRO A 844 43.26 -0.07 32.90
N LYS A 845 43.32 -0.55 34.16
CA LYS A 845 43.85 -1.89 34.46
C LYS A 845 43.05 -3.02 33.81
N TYR A 846 41.79 -2.77 33.43
CA TYR A 846 40.91 -3.76 32.81
C TYR A 846 41.06 -3.87 31.28
N GLN A 847 41.96 -3.09 30.66
CA GLN A 847 42.11 -3.02 29.21
C GLN A 847 42.54 -4.35 28.56
N ASP A 848 43.34 -5.16 29.27
CA ASP A 848 43.91 -6.41 28.75
C ASP A 848 43.14 -7.67 29.22
N GLU A 849 42.09 -7.50 30.01
CA GLU A 849 41.24 -8.60 30.48
C GLU A 849 40.33 -9.14 29.34
N ASP A 850 39.94 -10.41 29.43
CA ASP A 850 39.06 -11.03 28.46
C ASP A 850 37.58 -10.65 28.68
N ASP A 851 36.79 -10.61 27.59
CA ASP A 851 35.40 -10.16 27.61
C ASP A 851 34.51 -10.92 28.60
N PHE A 852 34.76 -12.22 28.82
CA PHE A 852 33.94 -13.06 29.69
C PHE A 852 34.27 -12.83 31.16
N THR A 853 35.55 -12.75 31.52
CA THR A 853 35.99 -12.38 32.88
C THR A 853 35.47 -10.99 33.27
N LEU A 854 35.46 -10.06 32.32
CA LEU A 854 34.94 -8.70 32.55
C LEU A 854 33.44 -8.63 32.85
N LEU A 855 32.64 -9.65 32.50
CA LEU A 855 31.23 -9.70 32.91
C LEU A 855 31.09 -9.79 34.43
N GLU A 856 31.85 -10.69 35.05
CA GLU A 856 31.83 -10.90 36.51
C GLU A 856 32.43 -9.68 37.23
N ILE A 857 33.58 -9.19 36.77
CA ILE A 857 34.23 -8.00 37.34
C ILE A 857 33.31 -6.77 37.26
N MET A 858 32.64 -6.55 36.12
CA MET A 858 31.70 -5.44 35.98
C MET A 858 30.54 -5.56 36.98
N SER A 859 30.02 -6.77 37.19
CA SER A 859 28.93 -7.00 38.14
C SER A 859 29.34 -6.72 39.57
N GLU A 860 30.52 -7.19 39.98
CA GLU A 860 31.09 -6.90 41.30
C GLU A 860 31.38 -5.41 41.50
N TYR A 861 31.95 -4.75 40.48
CA TYR A 861 32.33 -3.34 40.54
C TYR A 861 31.13 -2.40 40.59
N THR A 862 30.07 -2.73 39.84
CA THR A 862 28.91 -1.83 39.64
C THR A 862 27.72 -2.18 40.52
N GLY A 863 27.66 -3.40 41.07
CA GLY A 863 26.49 -3.95 41.74
C GLY A 863 25.31 -4.24 40.80
N ILE A 864 25.47 -4.03 39.49
CA ILE A 864 24.43 -4.35 38.49
C ILE A 864 24.52 -5.84 38.20
N PRO A 865 23.43 -6.63 38.23
CA PRO A 865 23.49 -8.06 37.95
C PRO A 865 23.78 -8.34 36.47
N ILE A 866 24.53 -9.41 36.19
CA ILE A 866 24.78 -9.89 34.83
C ILE A 866 23.46 -10.26 34.16
N PRO A 867 23.12 -9.68 32.99
CA PRO A 867 21.87 -10.00 32.30
C PRO A 867 21.79 -11.48 31.88
N PRO A 868 20.60 -12.12 31.94
CA PRO A 868 20.43 -13.51 31.52
C PRO A 868 20.91 -13.81 30.09
N ALA A 869 20.83 -12.82 29.20
CA ALA A 869 21.26 -12.91 27.80
C ALA A 869 22.74 -13.31 27.63
N VAL A 870 23.61 -12.83 28.52
CA VAL A 870 25.07 -13.01 28.46
C VAL A 870 25.63 -13.87 29.60
N LYS A 871 24.81 -14.19 30.61
CA LYS A 871 25.22 -15.05 31.72
C LYS A 871 25.56 -16.47 31.23
N GLY A 872 26.75 -16.96 31.61
CA GLY A 872 27.24 -18.32 31.32
C GLY A 872 27.33 -18.65 29.83
N ILE A 873 27.56 -17.64 28.98
CA ILE A 873 27.46 -17.78 27.52
C ILE A 873 28.66 -18.53 26.92
N GLU A 874 29.83 -18.39 27.52
CA GLU A 874 31.07 -19.08 27.19
C GLU A 874 30.89 -20.61 27.19
N GLY A 875 30.08 -21.14 28.12
CA GLY A 875 29.80 -22.56 28.25
C GLY A 875 28.73 -23.13 27.31
N ARG A 876 28.01 -22.31 26.53
CA ARG A 876 26.89 -22.80 25.69
C ARG A 876 27.40 -23.59 24.48
N PRO A 877 26.84 -24.76 24.15
CA PRO A 877 27.31 -25.55 23.00
C PRO A 877 27.09 -24.79 21.68
N VAL A 878 28.03 -24.95 20.74
CA VAL A 878 27.85 -24.46 19.37
C VAL A 878 26.81 -25.35 18.68
N VAL A 879 25.76 -24.72 18.16
CA VAL A 879 24.68 -25.36 17.39
C VAL A 879 24.84 -25.08 15.89
N HIS A 880 25.47 -23.97 15.53
CA HIS A 880 25.75 -23.57 14.16
C HIS A 880 27.26 -23.45 13.91
N ASP A 881 27.82 -24.33 13.09
CA ASP A 881 29.25 -24.43 12.80
C ASP A 881 29.60 -24.21 11.32
N THR A 882 28.63 -23.77 10.51
CA THR A 882 28.80 -23.60 9.07
C THR A 882 29.63 -22.34 8.78
N VAL A 883 30.78 -22.53 8.12
CA VAL A 883 31.64 -21.44 7.64
C VAL A 883 31.98 -21.66 6.17
N CYS A 884 31.75 -20.67 5.31
CA CYS A 884 31.92 -20.82 3.86
C CYS A 884 32.60 -19.61 3.18
N GLY A 885 33.10 -19.82 1.96
CA GLY A 885 33.51 -18.76 1.05
C GLY A 885 32.32 -18.08 0.38
N LYS A 886 32.57 -16.93 -0.26
CA LYS A 886 31.51 -16.09 -0.88
C LYS A 886 30.72 -16.84 -1.97
N ASP A 887 31.42 -17.63 -2.78
CA ASP A 887 30.84 -18.36 -3.92
C ASP A 887 29.96 -19.56 -3.50
N GLU A 888 30.06 -20.00 -2.24
CA GLU A 888 29.34 -21.16 -1.71
C GLU A 888 27.99 -20.78 -1.07
N ILE A 889 27.79 -19.50 -0.73
CA ILE A 889 26.65 -19.00 0.05
C ILE A 889 25.32 -19.36 -0.63
N ARG A 890 25.23 -19.15 -1.95
CA ARG A 890 24.02 -19.43 -2.74
C ARG A 890 23.58 -20.87 -2.62
N GLN A 891 24.51 -21.81 -2.74
CA GLN A 891 24.21 -23.23 -2.69
C GLN A 891 23.81 -23.67 -1.27
N ILE A 892 24.48 -23.14 -0.24
CA ILE A 892 24.16 -23.45 1.16
C ILE A 892 22.76 -22.97 1.52
N VAL A 893 22.43 -21.72 1.18
CA VAL A 893 21.10 -21.13 1.41
C VAL A 893 20.02 -21.94 0.70
N ARG A 894 20.22 -22.26 -0.58
CA ARG A 894 19.31 -23.13 -1.35
C ARG A 894 19.09 -24.47 -0.64
N ASN A 895 20.15 -25.13 -0.19
CA ASN A 895 20.05 -26.43 0.49
C ASN A 895 19.31 -26.35 1.83
N ILE A 896 19.47 -25.26 2.60
CA ILE A 896 18.73 -25.00 3.84
C ILE A 896 17.23 -24.86 3.55
N ILE A 897 16.87 -24.14 2.51
CA ILE A 897 15.47 -23.88 2.16
C ILE A 897 14.79 -25.17 1.68
N LEU A 898 15.47 -25.95 0.83
CA LEU A 898 14.92 -27.19 0.27
C LEU A 898 14.92 -28.38 1.24
N ARG A 899 15.63 -28.28 2.38
CA ARG A 899 15.51 -29.29 3.45
C ARG A 899 14.09 -29.25 4.00
N LYS A 900 13.37 -30.37 3.88
CA LYS A 900 12.16 -30.64 4.63
C LYS A 900 12.56 -30.94 6.06
N ASP A 901 12.08 -30.15 7.01
CA ASP A 901 12.21 -30.47 8.42
C ASP A 901 11.50 -31.81 8.67
N SER A 902 12.26 -32.78 9.19
CA SER A 902 11.84 -34.19 9.36
C SER A 902 10.94 -34.39 10.56
#